data_AF-A0A2I0QJD1-F1
#
_entry.id   AF-A0A2I0QJD1-F1
#
_cell.length_a   1.000
_cell.length_b   1.000
_cell.length_c   1.000
_cell.angle_alpha   90.00
_cell.angle_beta   90.00
_cell.angle_gamma   90.00
#
_symmetry.space_group_name_H-M   'P 1'
#
loop_
_entity.id
_entity.type
_entity.pdbx_description
1 polymer ?
#
loop_
_entity_poly.entity_id
_entity_poly.type
_entity_poly.pdbx_seq_one_letter_code
_entity_poly.pdbx_strand_id
1 'polypeptide(L)'
;MKKFLIYVDILGFGPLAEKIGKEKDIESREVRNKFLEIINQKVDEAEKEKLIVGKSYGERDDWILVAENKENTFSTISKILNHHTGYTDYKEIPLEIAIGIGEYDERAGLDGRKLVCEPDTIDYLTTYTINKYREWYKEKYNTSIKETFIVITDNFYSELENFNKKKFCEEMSYKGKHFYYLPLNTIKKWAKTIDFFKKIGIEEKRYLQIENLYVQPKNFNEIKEKLNKEKIIFLIGDAEIGKTYTSIKLLLDSYNEGYDPVYYEEGKKKEQFDVMRDKFNNVLQNKTAVYFEDPWGKTEFESPEYIFRDIGNLINKVSGVDTRVIITSREKIFKKFEEKKEITEDLWQHVEKLKINIAYSKKNLKEMMEKYLAVFKPNWCENEKLKKLVFKAIDNGTLKTPMSIKKLIYSRASESNNEDILKLCIEKAAEETKIAFGTEITAMFEAKEYEKIVFLSFPYISDYFNLDFIKKSYGDILKVLNKNYGLDSINAKRFGDVLKFFEKEEVEVYLYGDEHKLKFSHPSYSDGFFHAINNKNLCENIFGNVLKELAKKDSAAWYVARAVANNFEKLPDDVRNLLFELAKKDSAAGGVAQAIVNNFNKLPEDVRNLLFKLAEKDSVAEDVARAVAKNFDKLPEDVRNLLFKLAEKDSAAGDVARAIVYNFEKLPEDVGNKLLFELAEKDSAAGDVAWEIVY
;
A
#
# COMPACT_ATOMS: atom_id res chain seq x y z
N MET A 1 16.47 35.22 -4.67
CA MET A 1 16.27 34.05 -3.80
C MET A 1 15.07 34.27 -2.89
N LYS A 2 14.16 33.31 -2.86
CA LYS A 2 12.98 33.33 -1.98
C LYS A 2 13.38 32.97 -0.55
N LYS A 3 12.91 33.71 0.45
CA LYS A 3 13.09 33.41 1.87
C LYS A 3 11.77 33.53 2.64
N PHE A 4 11.67 32.83 3.76
CA PHE A 4 10.50 32.83 4.62
C PHE A 4 10.73 33.74 5.82
N LEU A 5 9.80 34.65 6.07
CA LEU A 5 9.92 35.68 7.10
C LEU A 5 9.00 35.39 8.27
N ILE A 6 9.51 35.55 9.47
CA ILE A 6 8.79 35.36 10.72
C ILE A 6 8.91 36.66 11.50
N TYR A 7 7.81 37.39 11.59
CA TYR A 7 7.68 38.51 12.51
C TYR A 7 7.20 37.97 13.86
N VAL A 8 7.83 38.38 14.95
CA VAL A 8 7.45 38.02 16.32
C VAL A 8 7.42 39.28 17.17
N ASP A 9 6.32 39.51 17.88
CA ASP A 9 6.16 40.58 18.86
C ASP A 9 5.54 40.02 20.15
N ILE A 10 5.82 40.64 21.30
CA ILE A 10 5.20 40.27 22.58
C ILE A 10 3.85 40.98 22.68
N LEU A 11 2.76 40.20 22.66
CA LEU A 11 1.40 40.71 22.73
C LEU A 11 1.16 41.43 24.05
N GLY A 12 0.87 42.72 23.96
CA GLY A 12 0.54 43.55 25.13
C GLY A 12 1.70 43.72 26.10
N PHE A 13 2.94 43.74 25.59
CA PHE A 13 4.18 43.71 26.38
C PHE A 13 4.18 44.64 27.61
N GLY A 14 3.91 45.93 27.42
CA GLY A 14 3.85 46.92 28.50
C GLY A 14 2.73 46.63 29.52
N PRO A 15 1.45 46.61 29.12
CA PRO A 15 0.34 46.33 30.01
C PRO A 15 0.45 44.99 30.76
N LEU A 16 0.97 43.94 30.11
CA LEU A 16 1.18 42.64 30.73
C LEU A 16 2.27 42.69 31.81
N ALA A 17 3.39 43.34 31.51
CA ALA A 17 4.47 43.50 32.48
C ALA A 17 4.07 44.37 33.68
N GLU A 18 3.28 45.43 33.46
CA GLU A 18 2.71 46.23 34.55
C GLU A 18 1.76 45.41 35.43
N LYS A 19 0.93 44.56 34.82
CA LYS A 19 0.02 43.68 35.55
C LYS A 19 0.77 42.68 36.42
N ILE A 20 1.73 41.97 35.84
CA ILE A 20 2.56 41.00 36.57
C ILE A 20 3.38 41.69 37.65
N GLY A 21 3.97 42.85 37.34
CA GLY A 21 4.76 43.62 38.31
C GLY A 21 3.93 44.02 39.53
N LYS A 22 2.70 44.48 39.33
CA LYS A 22 1.75 44.79 40.43
C LYS A 22 1.34 43.55 41.22
N GLU A 23 1.07 42.43 40.55
CA GLU A 23 0.61 41.19 41.21
C GLU A 23 1.71 40.45 41.96
N LYS A 24 2.98 40.62 41.56
CA LYS A 24 4.14 39.92 42.13
C LYS A 24 5.09 40.80 42.92
N ASP A 25 4.79 42.10 43.04
CA ASP A 25 5.64 43.11 43.70
C ASP A 25 7.05 43.20 43.10
N ILE A 26 7.11 43.25 41.76
CA ILE A 26 8.35 43.33 40.96
C ILE A 26 8.24 44.53 40.02
N GLU A 27 9.36 45.21 39.74
CA GLU A 27 9.34 46.30 38.75
C GLU A 27 8.93 45.79 37.37
N SER A 28 7.99 46.48 36.70
CA SER A 28 7.53 46.10 35.36
C SER A 28 8.67 46.03 34.35
N ARG A 29 9.72 46.85 34.52
CA ARG A 29 10.93 46.80 33.69
C ARG A 29 11.70 45.49 33.85
N GLU A 30 11.75 44.94 35.05
CA GLU A 30 12.40 43.65 35.30
C GLU A 30 11.63 42.50 34.63
N VAL A 31 10.30 42.51 34.72
CA VAL A 31 9.44 41.55 34.00
C VAL A 31 9.67 41.65 32.49
N ARG A 32 9.75 42.87 31.94
CA ARG A 32 10.03 43.11 30.52
C ARG A 32 11.37 42.53 30.10
N ASN A 33 12.45 42.84 30.83
CA ASN A 33 13.79 42.33 30.53
C ASN A 33 13.82 40.80 30.55
N LYS A 34 13.15 40.18 31.53
CA LYS A 34 13.06 38.72 31.63
C LYS A 34 12.35 38.10 30.43
N PHE A 35 11.26 38.70 29.94
CA PHE A 35 10.57 38.23 28.75
C PHE A 35 11.43 38.33 27.49
N LEU A 36 12.14 39.45 27.32
CA LEU A 36 13.09 39.62 26.21
C LEU A 36 14.19 38.57 26.27
N GLU A 37 14.76 38.32 27.45
CA GLU A 37 15.80 37.31 27.66
C GLU A 37 15.31 35.91 27.25
N ILE A 38 14.11 35.53 27.68
CA ILE A 38 13.50 34.23 27.35
C ILE A 38 13.33 34.07 25.83
N ILE A 39 12.77 35.08 25.15
CA ILE A 39 12.54 34.98 23.70
C ILE A 39 13.87 35.04 22.93
N ASN A 40 14.80 35.92 23.31
CA ASN A 40 16.14 35.97 22.73
C ASN A 40 16.87 34.64 22.85
N GLN A 41 16.78 33.97 24.01
CA GLN A 41 17.34 32.64 24.19
C GLN A 41 16.76 31.65 23.15
N LYS A 42 15.45 31.69 22.89
CA LYS A 42 14.81 30.81 21.90
C LYS A 42 15.19 31.13 20.47
N VAL A 43 15.36 32.41 20.14
CA VAL A 43 15.85 32.85 18.83
C VAL A 43 17.30 32.40 18.63
N ASP A 44 18.16 32.55 19.63
CA ASP A 44 19.56 32.12 19.59
C ASP A 44 19.70 30.59 19.49
N GLU A 45 18.83 29.84 20.18
CA GLU A 45 18.73 28.38 20.01
C GLU A 45 18.36 28.01 18.56
N ALA A 46 17.39 28.70 17.95
CA ALA A 46 16.98 28.46 16.57
C ALA A 46 18.08 28.78 15.55
N GLU A 47 18.88 29.82 15.80
CA GLU A 47 20.05 30.17 14.99
C GLU A 47 21.16 29.13 15.10
N LYS A 48 21.50 28.68 16.33
CA LYS A 48 22.50 27.63 16.57
C LYS A 48 22.15 26.31 15.87
N GLU A 49 20.85 25.99 15.81
CA GLU A 49 20.32 24.82 15.11
C GLU A 49 20.16 25.04 13.60
N LYS A 50 20.56 26.21 13.07
CA LYS A 50 20.46 26.59 11.66
C LYS A 50 19.02 26.52 11.13
N LEU A 51 18.03 26.73 12.00
CA LEU A 51 16.64 26.87 11.59
C LEU A 51 16.41 28.23 10.93
N ILE A 52 17.14 29.26 11.37
CA ILE A 52 17.14 30.57 10.74
C ILE A 52 18.52 30.87 10.16
N VAL A 53 18.53 31.66 9.09
CA VAL A 53 19.73 32.13 8.39
C VAL A 53 19.94 33.64 8.54
N GLY A 54 19.07 34.27 9.32
CA GLY A 54 19.09 35.69 9.53
C GLY A 54 18.16 36.12 10.66
N LYS A 55 18.57 37.13 11.43
CA LYS A 55 17.70 37.79 12.41
C LYS A 55 17.98 39.29 12.51
N SER A 56 16.93 40.04 12.81
CA SER A 56 17.00 41.43 13.23
C SER A 56 16.11 41.65 14.44
N TYR A 57 16.60 42.44 15.39
CA TYR A 57 15.85 42.95 16.52
C TYR A 57 15.48 44.40 16.23
N GLY A 58 14.18 44.68 16.17
CA GLY A 58 13.67 46.00 15.87
C GLY A 58 13.72 46.94 17.08
N GLU A 59 13.44 48.21 16.84
CA GLU A 59 13.41 49.25 17.89
C GLU A 59 12.14 49.16 18.77
N ARG A 60 11.19 48.28 18.42
CA ARG A 60 9.87 48.16 19.07
C ARG A 60 9.70 46.86 19.86
N ASP A 61 10.81 46.26 20.30
CA ASP A 61 10.83 44.99 21.03
C ASP A 61 10.28 43.80 20.21
N ASP A 62 10.50 43.84 18.89
CA ASP A 62 10.08 42.86 17.90
C ASP A 62 11.26 42.17 17.20
N TRP A 63 11.03 40.95 16.71
CA TRP A 63 12.00 40.17 15.96
C TRP A 63 11.52 39.94 14.54
N ILE A 64 12.45 40.07 13.60
CA ILE A 64 12.30 39.58 12.24
C ILE A 64 13.32 38.46 12.03
N LEU A 65 12.82 37.27 11.74
CA LEU A 65 13.63 36.08 11.53
C LEU A 65 13.48 35.60 10.09
N VAL A 66 14.58 35.11 9.50
CA VAL A 66 14.63 34.63 8.13
C VAL A 66 14.94 33.14 8.11
N ALA A 67 14.08 32.34 7.48
CA ALA A 67 14.25 30.91 7.29
C ALA A 67 14.38 30.55 5.80
N GLU A 68 15.09 29.47 5.52
CA GLU A 68 15.32 28.96 4.15
C GLU A 68 14.10 28.26 3.55
N ASN A 69 13.29 27.61 4.39
CA ASN A 69 12.17 26.79 3.96
C ASN A 69 11.07 26.75 5.02
N LYS A 70 9.91 26.19 4.63
CA LYS A 70 8.70 26.08 5.48
C LYS A 70 8.97 25.21 6.71
N GLU A 71 9.72 24.13 6.54
CA GLU A 71 10.12 23.20 7.60
C GLU A 71 10.83 23.93 8.75
N ASN A 72 11.80 24.75 8.38
CA ASN A 72 12.52 25.62 9.29
C ASN A 72 11.62 26.70 9.90
N THR A 73 10.74 27.32 9.11
CA THR A 73 9.78 28.31 9.62
C THR A 73 8.94 27.77 10.77
N PHE A 74 8.30 26.62 10.60
CA PHE A 74 7.46 26.06 11.66
C PHE A 74 8.28 25.50 12.82
N SER A 75 9.47 24.95 12.57
CA SER A 75 10.39 24.51 13.62
C SER A 75 10.83 25.68 14.50
N THR A 76 11.18 26.82 13.89
CA THR A 76 11.53 28.07 14.59
C THR A 76 10.35 28.56 15.43
N ILE A 77 9.15 28.65 14.86
CA ILE A 77 7.96 29.09 15.60
C ILE A 77 7.67 28.16 16.77
N SER A 78 7.69 26.84 16.56
CA SER A 78 7.45 25.89 17.64
C SER A 78 8.49 26.00 18.75
N LYS A 79 9.74 26.30 18.42
CA LYS A 79 10.81 26.53 19.39
C LYS A 79 10.56 27.79 20.20
N ILE A 80 10.20 28.89 19.53
CA ILE A 80 9.84 30.16 20.18
C ILE A 80 8.64 29.97 21.10
N LEU A 81 7.61 29.23 20.67
CA LEU A 81 6.42 28.94 21.49
C LEU A 81 6.70 28.03 22.70
N ASN A 82 7.81 27.29 22.70
CA ASN A 82 8.18 26.39 23.78
C ASN A 82 9.06 27.08 24.83
N HIS A 83 8.48 28.04 25.55
CA HIS A 83 9.13 28.79 26.61
C HIS A 83 8.29 28.80 27.89
N HIS A 84 8.92 29.13 29.02
CA HIS A 84 8.24 29.28 30.30
C HIS A 84 8.73 30.55 30.99
N THR A 85 7.82 31.35 31.54
CA THR A 85 8.17 32.60 32.22
C THR A 85 8.72 32.41 33.63
N GLY A 86 8.46 31.24 34.23
CA GLY A 86 8.70 30.97 35.64
C GLY A 86 7.69 31.62 36.59
N TYR A 87 6.67 32.33 36.10
CA TYR A 87 5.56 32.84 36.91
C TYR A 87 4.39 31.86 36.91
N THR A 88 3.91 31.48 38.09
CA THR A 88 2.89 30.42 38.28
C THR A 88 1.60 30.67 37.50
N ASP A 89 1.16 31.94 37.45
CA ASP A 89 -0.11 32.37 36.83
C ASP A 89 0.06 32.81 35.37
N TYR A 90 1.30 32.87 34.87
CA TYR A 90 1.64 33.37 33.53
C TYR A 90 2.63 32.43 32.85
N LYS A 91 2.29 31.15 32.73
CA LYS A 91 3.24 30.11 32.28
C LYS A 91 3.94 30.45 30.96
N GLU A 92 3.22 31.03 30.00
CA GLU A 92 3.72 31.40 28.67
C GLU A 92 3.57 32.92 28.44
N ILE A 93 4.45 33.48 27.62
CA ILE A 93 4.43 34.85 27.09
C ILE A 93 3.50 34.84 25.87
N PRO A 94 2.43 35.65 25.86
CA PRO A 94 1.59 35.82 24.67
C PRO A 94 2.38 36.48 23.54
N LEU A 95 2.37 35.88 22.34
CA LEU A 95 3.10 36.37 21.16
C LEU A 95 2.17 36.68 20.00
N GLU A 96 2.55 37.65 19.18
CA GLU A 96 1.95 37.91 17.89
C GLU A 96 2.93 37.50 16.81
N ILE A 97 2.52 36.55 15.97
CA ILE A 97 3.41 36.01 14.94
C ILE A 97 2.78 36.21 13.58
N ALA A 98 3.54 36.80 12.66
CA ALA A 98 3.16 36.86 11.25
C ALA A 98 4.18 36.16 10.37
N ILE A 99 3.70 35.39 9.38
CA ILE A 99 4.54 34.64 8.46
C ILE A 99 4.37 35.12 7.03
N GLY A 100 5.49 35.49 6.43
CA GLY A 100 5.58 36.06 5.08
C GLY A 100 6.61 35.38 4.20
N ILE A 101 6.72 35.91 2.99
CA ILE A 101 7.77 35.57 2.04
C ILE A 101 8.38 36.88 1.58
N GLY A 102 9.71 36.93 1.55
CA GLY A 102 10.47 38.02 0.92
C GLY A 102 11.34 37.48 -0.21
N GLU A 103 11.58 38.32 -1.21
CA GLU A 103 12.55 38.05 -2.28
C GLU A 103 13.84 38.83 -2.02
N TYR A 104 14.96 38.12 -2.03
CA TYR A 104 16.28 38.66 -1.68
C TYR A 104 17.28 38.46 -2.81
N ASP A 105 18.12 39.44 -3.07
CA ASP A 105 19.31 39.24 -3.92
C ASP A 105 20.25 38.18 -3.30
N GLU A 106 21.03 37.48 -4.12
CA GLU A 106 22.02 36.49 -3.64
C GLU A 106 23.07 37.10 -2.70
N ARG A 107 23.31 38.42 -2.79
CA ARG A 107 24.28 39.17 -1.99
C ARG A 107 23.63 39.94 -0.83
N ALA A 108 22.33 39.76 -0.60
CA ALA A 108 21.63 40.46 0.47
C ALA A 108 22.20 40.07 1.83
N GLY A 109 22.47 41.07 2.68
CA GLY A 109 22.73 40.81 4.10
C GLY A 109 21.44 40.31 4.74
N LEU A 110 21.53 39.21 5.50
CA LEU A 110 20.38 38.63 6.19
C LEU A 110 20.43 38.85 7.71
N ASP A 111 21.42 39.60 8.22
CA ASP A 111 21.63 39.78 9.66
C ASP A 111 21.74 41.24 10.12
N GLY A 112 21.18 41.48 11.31
CA GLY A 112 21.25 42.74 12.03
C GLY A 112 20.76 43.92 11.19
N ARG A 113 21.47 45.06 11.28
CA ARG A 113 21.13 46.27 10.50
C ARG A 113 21.31 46.09 8.99
N LYS A 114 21.95 45.00 8.55
CA LYS A 114 22.14 44.68 7.13
C LYS A 114 21.03 43.79 6.58
N LEU A 115 20.09 43.33 7.43
CA LEU A 115 18.90 42.61 6.97
C LEU A 115 18.09 43.54 6.06
N VAL A 116 18.25 43.37 4.75
CA VAL A 116 17.52 44.14 3.75
C VAL A 116 16.14 43.51 3.59
N CYS A 117 15.25 43.75 4.55
CA CYS A 117 13.83 43.51 4.34
C CYS A 117 13.27 44.66 3.50
N GLU A 118 12.55 44.35 2.43
CA GLU A 118 11.74 45.36 1.75
C GLU A 118 10.75 45.93 2.79
N PRO A 119 10.77 47.25 3.08
CA PRO A 119 9.86 47.88 4.03
C PRO A 119 8.40 47.49 3.78
N ASP A 120 8.03 47.35 2.51
CA ASP A 120 6.72 46.91 2.06
C ASP A 120 6.32 45.52 2.61
N THR A 121 7.27 44.59 2.77
CA THR A 121 7.00 43.25 3.30
C THR A 121 6.80 43.27 4.82
N ILE A 122 7.57 44.08 5.55
CA ILE A 122 7.38 44.28 7.00
C ILE A 122 6.06 45.01 7.26
N ASP A 123 5.78 46.06 6.49
CA ASP A 123 4.52 46.78 6.55
C ASP A 123 3.35 45.86 6.22
N TYR A 124 3.52 44.92 5.28
CA TYR A 124 2.53 43.90 4.98
C TYR A 124 2.25 42.96 6.17
N LEU A 125 3.28 42.46 6.83
CA LEU A 125 3.12 41.58 8.00
C LEU A 125 2.49 42.31 9.18
N THR A 126 2.95 43.52 9.48
CA THR A 126 2.53 44.28 10.66
C THR A 126 1.20 45.01 10.45
N THR A 127 1.13 45.88 9.43
CA THR A 127 -0.02 46.76 9.19
C THR A 127 -1.17 46.03 8.51
N TYR A 128 -0.88 45.15 7.54
CA TYR A 128 -1.92 44.52 6.73
C TYR A 128 -2.34 43.13 7.21
N THR A 129 -1.53 42.47 8.05
CA THR A 129 -1.86 41.15 8.59
C THR A 129 -2.19 41.21 10.09
N ILE A 130 -1.22 41.56 10.94
CA ILE A 130 -1.40 41.59 12.42
C ILE A 130 -2.46 42.59 12.85
N ASN A 131 -2.35 43.85 12.42
CA ASN A 131 -3.30 44.88 12.84
C ASN A 131 -4.72 44.60 12.33
N LYS A 132 -4.86 43.98 11.16
CA LYS A 132 -6.17 43.56 10.63
C LYS A 132 -6.75 42.39 11.42
N TYR A 133 -5.95 41.44 11.86
CA TYR A 133 -6.40 40.39 12.79
C TYR A 133 -6.86 40.99 14.12
N ARG A 134 -6.08 41.90 14.71
CA ARG A 134 -6.44 42.61 15.97
C ARG A 134 -7.77 43.35 15.85
N GLU A 135 -7.94 44.14 14.78
CA GLU A 135 -9.18 44.87 14.50
C GLU A 135 -10.37 43.92 14.34
N TRP A 136 -10.23 42.87 13.52
CA TRP A 136 -11.26 41.86 13.30
C TRP A 136 -11.67 41.16 14.58
N TYR A 137 -10.69 40.74 15.40
CA TYR A 137 -10.96 40.04 16.65
C TYR A 137 -11.70 40.95 17.64
N LYS A 138 -11.27 42.21 17.75
CA LYS A 138 -11.93 43.20 18.61
C LYS A 138 -13.37 43.46 18.17
N GLU A 139 -13.63 43.56 16.88
CA GLU A 139 -14.99 43.73 16.36
C GLU A 139 -15.87 42.50 16.63
N LYS A 140 -15.33 41.30 16.39
CA LYS A 140 -16.07 40.03 16.53
C LYS A 140 -16.37 39.65 17.97
N TYR A 141 -15.43 39.88 18.89
CA TYR A 141 -15.53 39.42 20.28
C TYR A 141 -15.68 40.55 21.31
N ASN A 142 -15.66 41.81 20.87
CA ASN A 142 -15.72 43.00 21.73
C ASN A 142 -14.64 43.01 22.84
N THR A 143 -13.48 42.41 22.59
CA THR A 143 -12.33 42.37 23.50
C THR A 143 -11.03 42.36 22.71
N SER A 144 -9.95 42.87 23.31
CA SER A 144 -8.60 42.69 22.77
C SER A 144 -8.14 41.24 22.93
N ILE A 145 -7.28 40.80 22.01
CA ILE A 145 -6.62 39.49 22.06
C ILE A 145 -5.69 39.46 23.28
N LYS A 146 -5.68 38.34 24.01
CA LYS A 146 -4.83 38.12 25.19
C LYS A 146 -3.95 36.87 25.09
N GLU A 147 -4.15 36.09 24.04
CA GLU A 147 -3.47 34.82 23.81
C GLU A 147 -2.65 34.91 22.53
N THR A 148 -1.63 34.06 22.45
CA THR A 148 -0.79 33.96 21.27
C THR A 148 -1.62 33.69 20.01
N PHE A 149 -1.32 34.39 18.93
CA PHE A 149 -1.94 34.12 17.62
C PHE A 149 -0.91 34.16 16.50
N ILE A 150 -1.26 33.47 15.42
CA ILE A 150 -0.38 33.33 14.27
C ILE A 150 -1.21 33.59 13.02
N VAL A 151 -0.72 34.52 12.20
CA VAL A 151 -1.34 34.88 10.94
C VAL A 151 -0.34 34.75 9.80
N ILE A 152 -0.82 34.37 8.63
CA ILE A 152 0.03 34.18 7.46
C ILE A 152 -0.52 34.96 6.27
N THR A 153 0.40 35.38 5.42
CA THR A 153 0.14 36.10 4.18
C THR A 153 -0.41 35.19 3.09
N ASP A 154 -1.10 35.75 2.09
CA ASP A 154 -1.53 35.05 0.86
C ASP A 154 -0.36 34.35 0.13
N ASN A 155 0.80 35.00 0.10
CA ASN A 155 2.01 34.44 -0.52
C ASN A 155 2.49 33.19 0.23
N PHE A 156 2.54 33.25 1.58
CA PHE A 156 2.90 32.08 2.39
C PHE A 156 1.84 30.97 2.29
N TYR A 157 0.56 31.32 2.29
CA TYR A 157 -0.52 30.35 2.10
C TYR A 157 -0.46 29.66 0.73
N SER A 158 -0.07 30.38 -0.32
CA SER A 158 0.18 29.82 -1.65
C SER A 158 1.26 28.75 -1.61
N GLU A 159 2.31 28.96 -0.80
CA GLU A 159 3.34 27.96 -0.58
C GLU A 159 2.89 26.70 0.16
N LEU A 160 1.73 26.72 0.82
CA LEU A 160 1.20 25.53 1.46
C LEU A 160 0.52 24.56 0.47
N GLU A 161 0.76 24.65 -0.84
CA GLU A 161 0.09 23.82 -1.88
C GLU A 161 0.21 22.31 -1.71
N ASN A 162 1.33 21.83 -1.17
CA ASN A 162 1.53 20.41 -0.83
C ASN A 162 0.86 20.00 0.49
N PHE A 163 0.19 20.93 1.14
CA PHE A 163 -0.57 20.74 2.37
C PHE A 163 -2.04 20.94 2.05
N ASN A 164 -2.92 20.21 2.73
CA ASN A 164 -4.36 20.43 2.62
C ASN A 164 -4.70 21.78 3.25
N LYS A 165 -4.53 22.88 2.51
CA LYS A 165 -4.54 24.27 3.00
C LYS A 165 -5.74 24.58 3.89
N LYS A 166 -6.92 24.07 3.53
CA LYS A 166 -8.19 24.24 4.25
C LYS A 166 -8.25 23.54 5.62
N LYS A 167 -7.41 22.53 5.85
CA LYS A 167 -7.24 21.90 7.18
C LYS A 167 -6.20 22.61 8.04
N PHE A 168 -5.28 23.34 7.42
CA PHE A 168 -4.14 23.95 8.11
C PHE A 168 -4.43 25.37 8.60
N CYS A 169 -5.17 26.15 7.82
CA CYS A 169 -5.41 27.56 8.10
C CYS A 169 -6.89 27.91 7.91
N GLU A 170 -7.37 28.88 8.67
CA GLU A 170 -8.68 29.49 8.49
C GLU A 170 -8.52 30.74 7.61
N GLU A 171 -9.17 30.73 6.46
CA GLU A 171 -9.20 31.89 5.58
C GLU A 171 -10.01 33.02 6.21
N MET A 172 -9.45 34.22 6.20
CA MET A 172 -10.12 35.41 6.71
C MET A 172 -10.09 36.53 5.67
N SER A 173 -11.21 37.24 5.59
CA SER A 173 -11.34 38.47 4.82
C SER A 173 -11.92 39.55 5.72
N TYR A 174 -11.20 40.66 5.84
CA TYR A 174 -11.64 41.78 6.66
C TYR A 174 -11.23 43.11 6.03
N LYS A 175 -12.20 44.01 5.83
CA LYS A 175 -12.02 45.31 5.17
C LYS A 175 -11.26 45.22 3.83
N GLY A 176 -11.59 44.22 3.02
CA GLY A 176 -10.99 44.03 1.69
C GLY A 176 -9.55 43.49 1.70
N LYS A 177 -9.05 43.00 2.84
CA LYS A 177 -7.76 42.33 2.97
C LYS A 177 -7.95 40.85 3.28
N HIS A 178 -7.19 40.01 2.57
CA HIS A 178 -7.17 38.55 2.75
C HIS A 178 -5.91 38.14 3.51
N PHE A 179 -6.10 37.25 4.48
CA PHE A 179 -5.04 36.65 5.28
C PHE A 179 -5.57 35.39 5.95
N TYR A 180 -4.71 34.59 6.56
CA TYR A 180 -5.13 33.32 7.17
C TYR A 180 -4.68 33.23 8.60
N TYR A 181 -5.58 32.75 9.45
CA TYR A 181 -5.27 32.37 10.83
C TYR A 181 -4.73 30.95 10.87
N LEU A 182 -3.63 30.76 11.59
CA LEU A 182 -2.96 29.46 11.73
C LEU A 182 -3.07 28.98 13.18
N PRO A 183 -3.87 27.93 13.46
CA PRO A 183 -4.05 27.44 14.82
C PRO A 183 -2.73 26.94 15.44
N LEU A 184 -2.47 27.32 16.69
CA LEU A 184 -1.25 26.95 17.43
C LEU A 184 -1.02 25.43 17.49
N ASN A 185 -2.10 24.66 17.72
CA ASN A 185 -2.03 23.21 17.78
C ASN A 185 -1.57 22.59 16.46
N THR A 186 -1.85 23.21 15.33
CA THR A 186 -1.41 22.75 14.01
C THR A 186 0.11 22.85 13.89
N ILE A 187 0.69 23.99 14.29
CA ILE A 187 2.15 24.18 14.27
C ILE A 187 2.84 23.23 15.24
N LYS A 188 2.35 23.15 16.49
CA LYS A 188 2.93 22.26 17.51
C LYS A 188 2.94 20.81 17.04
N LYS A 189 1.84 20.31 16.47
CA LYS A 189 1.77 18.96 15.89
C LYS A 189 2.77 18.77 14.77
N TRP A 190 2.86 19.72 13.85
CA TRP A 190 3.70 19.57 12.66
C TRP A 190 5.19 19.65 12.96
N ALA A 191 5.61 20.59 13.81
CA ALA A 191 6.99 20.67 14.27
C ALA A 191 7.39 19.39 15.01
N LYS A 192 6.47 18.82 15.81
CA LYS A 192 6.67 17.52 16.46
C LYS A 192 6.84 16.38 15.45
N THR A 193 6.04 16.36 14.38
CA THR A 193 6.20 15.39 13.28
C THR A 193 7.54 15.54 12.57
N ILE A 194 8.01 16.77 12.31
CA ILE A 194 9.35 16.99 11.73
C ILE A 194 10.45 16.50 12.65
N ASP A 195 10.41 16.87 13.93
CA ASP A 195 11.41 16.46 14.91
C ASP A 195 11.50 14.94 14.99
N PHE A 196 10.34 14.27 15.02
CA PHE A 196 10.26 12.82 14.96
C PHE A 196 11.00 12.24 13.75
N PHE A 197 10.72 12.72 12.53
CA PHE A 197 11.34 12.19 11.32
C PHE A 197 12.83 12.49 11.21
N LYS A 198 13.26 13.66 11.71
CA LYS A 198 14.68 13.98 11.88
C LYS A 198 15.37 12.99 12.84
N LYS A 199 14.75 12.68 13.99
CA LYS A 199 15.30 11.74 14.98
C LYS A 199 15.48 10.33 14.43
N ILE A 200 14.51 9.83 13.67
CA ILE A 200 14.58 8.48 13.10
C ILE A 200 15.33 8.41 11.76
N GLY A 201 15.88 9.53 11.27
CA GLY A 201 16.70 9.58 10.06
C GLY A 201 15.94 9.35 8.75
N ILE A 202 14.64 9.68 8.70
CA ILE A 202 13.82 9.53 7.49
C ILE A 202 13.55 10.90 6.87
N GLU A 203 13.97 11.10 5.62
CA GLU A 203 13.81 12.37 4.90
C GLU A 203 12.69 12.36 3.83
N GLU A 204 12.04 11.21 3.56
CA GLU A 204 11.03 11.16 2.49
C GLU A 204 9.81 12.04 2.81
N LYS A 205 9.50 12.99 1.93
CA LYS A 205 8.39 13.96 2.07
C LYS A 205 7.03 13.33 2.42
N ARG A 206 6.75 12.10 1.97
CA ARG A 206 5.47 11.43 2.25
C ARG A 206 5.27 11.12 3.72
N TYR A 207 6.34 10.91 4.46
CA TYR A 207 6.27 10.60 5.88
C TYR A 207 5.93 11.86 6.69
N LEU A 208 6.41 13.03 6.27
CA LEU A 208 5.96 14.32 6.83
C LEU A 208 4.44 14.54 6.67
N GLN A 209 3.81 13.85 5.71
CA GLN A 209 2.36 13.88 5.47
C GLN A 209 1.63 12.66 6.07
N ILE A 210 2.26 11.90 6.97
CA ILE A 210 1.67 10.66 7.51
C ILE A 210 0.30 10.90 8.16
N GLU A 211 0.11 12.00 8.88
CA GLU A 211 -1.19 12.36 9.48
C GLU A 211 -2.29 12.64 8.44
N ASN A 212 -1.90 13.02 7.22
CA ASN A 212 -2.83 13.32 6.12
C ASN A 212 -3.07 12.11 5.20
N LEU A 213 -2.07 11.25 5.04
CA LEU A 213 -2.08 10.13 4.10
C LEU A 213 -2.46 8.79 4.75
N TYR A 214 -2.24 8.64 6.07
CA TYR A 214 -2.47 7.37 6.74
C TYR A 214 -3.95 7.00 6.76
N VAL A 215 -4.24 5.79 6.28
CA VAL A 215 -5.52 5.13 6.45
C VAL A 215 -5.26 3.95 7.37
N GLN A 216 -5.97 3.89 8.49
CA GLN A 216 -5.78 2.84 9.47
C GLN A 216 -6.23 1.49 8.89
N PRO A 217 -5.44 0.41 9.06
CA PRO A 217 -5.95 -0.93 8.85
C PRO A 217 -7.06 -1.23 9.86
N LYS A 218 -7.98 -2.16 9.53
CA LYS A 218 -9.14 -2.45 10.38
C LYS A 218 -8.79 -2.80 11.82
N ASN A 219 -7.70 -3.53 12.03
CA ASN A 219 -7.20 -3.95 13.34
C ASN A 219 -6.17 -2.98 13.96
N PHE A 220 -6.06 -1.73 13.49
CA PHE A 220 -5.08 -0.77 14.02
C PHE A 220 -5.21 -0.54 15.53
N ASN A 221 -6.45 -0.42 16.03
CA ASN A 221 -6.68 -0.19 17.46
C ASN A 221 -6.26 -1.39 18.29
N GLU A 222 -6.54 -2.62 17.83
CA GLU A 222 -6.11 -3.86 18.48
C GLU A 222 -4.57 -3.94 18.54
N ILE A 223 -3.89 -3.61 17.43
CA ILE A 223 -2.43 -3.51 17.35
C ILE A 223 -1.89 -2.52 18.38
N LYS A 224 -2.49 -1.32 18.48
CA LYS A 224 -2.06 -0.27 19.41
C LYS A 224 -2.29 -0.67 20.86
N GLU A 225 -3.45 -1.22 21.19
CA GLU A 225 -3.79 -1.71 22.53
C GLU A 225 -2.83 -2.82 22.97
N LYS A 226 -2.52 -3.76 22.06
CA LYS A 226 -1.58 -4.84 22.34
C LYS A 226 -0.17 -4.32 22.55
N LEU A 227 0.33 -3.42 21.69
CA LEU A 227 1.64 -2.79 21.90
C LEU A 227 1.73 -2.08 23.25
N ASN A 228 0.67 -1.39 23.67
CA ASN A 228 0.64 -0.70 24.96
C ASN A 228 0.63 -1.67 26.15
N LYS A 229 -0.06 -2.80 26.03
CA LYS A 229 -0.20 -3.81 27.08
C LYS A 229 1.05 -4.69 27.19
N GLU A 230 1.52 -5.21 26.07
CA GLU A 230 2.58 -6.22 26.00
C GLU A 230 3.96 -5.60 25.82
N LYS A 231 4.03 -4.30 25.48
CA LYS A 231 5.26 -3.53 25.22
C LYS A 231 6.10 -4.02 24.04
N ILE A 232 5.82 -5.19 23.50
CA ILE A 232 6.41 -5.72 22.28
C ILE A 232 5.30 -6.22 21.35
N ILE A 233 5.48 -6.03 20.05
CA ILE A 233 4.59 -6.57 19.03
C ILE A 233 5.36 -7.04 17.81
N PHE A 234 5.00 -8.21 17.30
CA PHE A 234 5.42 -8.70 15.99
C PHE A 234 4.31 -8.40 14.98
N LEU A 235 4.51 -7.38 14.16
CA LEU A 235 3.57 -7.00 13.11
C LEU A 235 3.90 -7.79 11.84
N ILE A 236 3.16 -8.86 11.63
CA ILE A 236 3.39 -9.85 10.58
C ILE A 236 2.41 -9.64 9.43
N GLY A 237 2.83 -9.85 8.19
CA GLY A 237 1.89 -9.69 7.08
C GLY A 237 2.48 -9.78 5.69
N ASP A 238 1.59 -9.66 4.70
CA ASP A 238 1.92 -9.76 3.28
C ASP A 238 2.91 -8.68 2.83
N ALA A 239 3.58 -8.94 1.71
CA ALA A 239 4.29 -7.88 1.00
C ALA A 239 3.33 -6.74 0.66
N GLU A 240 3.83 -5.50 0.67
CA GLU A 240 3.11 -4.32 0.18
C GLU A 240 1.84 -3.88 0.96
N ILE A 241 1.50 -4.54 2.07
CA ILE A 241 0.28 -4.25 2.85
C ILE A 241 0.41 -3.02 3.77
N GLY A 242 1.59 -2.40 3.86
CA GLY A 242 1.80 -1.21 4.69
C GLY A 242 2.23 -1.49 6.13
N LYS A 243 2.95 -2.59 6.39
CA LYS A 243 3.59 -2.89 7.68
C LYS A 243 4.49 -1.73 8.14
N THR A 244 5.50 -1.37 7.34
CA THR A 244 6.41 -0.26 7.61
C THR A 244 5.67 1.05 7.89
N TYR A 245 4.65 1.36 7.09
CA TYR A 245 3.87 2.59 7.25
C TYR A 245 3.07 2.60 8.56
N THR A 246 2.52 1.44 8.96
CA THR A 246 1.81 1.26 10.23
C THR A 246 2.77 1.32 11.42
N SER A 247 3.93 0.66 11.34
CA SER A 247 4.95 0.71 12.39
C SER A 247 5.49 2.12 12.63
N ILE A 248 5.76 2.88 11.56
CA ILE A 248 6.17 4.28 11.67
C ILE A 248 5.06 5.13 12.32
N LYS A 249 3.78 4.87 12.02
CA LYS A 249 2.68 5.56 12.68
C LYS A 249 2.58 5.21 14.17
N LEU A 250 2.75 3.93 14.56
CA LEU A 250 2.81 3.52 15.96
C LEU A 250 4.00 4.14 16.71
N LEU A 251 5.14 4.25 16.03
CA LEU A 251 6.34 4.89 16.55
C LEU A 251 6.12 6.39 16.76
N LEU A 252 5.47 7.07 15.81
CA LEU A 252 5.08 8.48 15.94
C LEU A 252 4.06 8.69 17.07
N ASP A 253 3.06 7.81 17.21
CA ASP A 253 2.10 7.86 18.30
C ASP A 253 2.81 7.69 19.66
N SER A 254 3.79 6.79 19.75
CA SER A 254 4.61 6.62 20.96
C SER A 254 5.47 7.84 21.24
N TYR A 255 6.07 8.45 20.22
CA TYR A 255 6.76 9.73 20.36
C TYR A 255 5.83 10.85 20.84
N ASN A 256 4.58 10.83 20.37
CA ASN A 256 3.56 11.76 20.83
C ASN A 256 3.24 11.61 22.32
N GLU A 257 3.35 10.40 22.85
CA GLU A 257 3.16 10.03 24.25
C GLU A 257 4.43 10.20 25.11
N GLY A 258 5.54 10.70 24.51
CA GLY A 258 6.76 11.07 25.23
C GLY A 258 7.89 10.05 25.19
N TYR A 259 7.81 9.03 24.33
CA TYR A 259 8.90 8.06 24.14
C TYR A 259 9.93 8.58 23.14
N ASP A 260 11.22 8.37 23.37
CA ASP A 260 12.27 8.64 22.39
C ASP A 260 12.26 7.57 21.29
N PRO A 261 12.17 7.94 20.00
CA PRO A 261 11.98 6.99 18.93
C PRO A 261 13.31 6.52 18.34
N VAL A 262 13.45 5.21 18.15
CA VAL A 262 14.61 4.58 17.51
C VAL A 262 14.12 3.71 16.36
N TYR A 263 14.74 3.86 15.20
CA TYR A 263 14.38 3.12 14.00
C TYR A 263 15.61 2.41 13.43
N TYR A 264 15.49 1.09 13.27
CA TYR A 264 16.46 0.29 12.55
C TYR A 264 15.84 -0.21 11.25
N GLU A 265 16.27 0.40 10.16
CA GLU A 265 15.86 0.04 8.80
C GLU A 265 16.42 -1.33 8.39
N GLU A 266 15.71 -2.00 7.48
CA GLU A 266 16.08 -3.32 6.94
C GLU A 266 17.53 -3.39 6.45
N GLY A 267 18.01 -2.34 5.77
CA GLY A 267 19.35 -2.30 5.16
C GLY A 267 20.51 -2.43 6.16
N LYS A 268 20.23 -2.30 7.46
CA LYS A 268 21.24 -2.34 8.53
C LYS A 268 21.15 -3.61 9.39
N LYS A 269 20.96 -4.79 8.77
CA LYS A 269 20.81 -6.08 9.48
C LYS A 269 21.88 -6.35 10.54
N LYS A 270 23.15 -6.08 10.24
CA LYS A 270 24.24 -6.26 11.22
C LYS A 270 24.03 -5.39 12.46
N GLU A 271 23.65 -4.13 12.27
CA GLU A 271 23.34 -3.22 13.39
C GLU A 271 22.12 -3.71 14.17
N GLN A 272 21.07 -4.15 13.46
CA GLN A 272 19.90 -4.76 14.08
C GLN A 272 20.29 -5.95 14.97
N PHE A 273 21.10 -6.88 14.47
CA PHE A 273 21.55 -8.05 15.24
C PHE A 273 22.49 -7.70 16.38
N ASP A 274 23.41 -6.75 16.20
CA ASP A 274 24.31 -6.28 17.27
C ASP A 274 23.52 -5.62 18.41
N VAL A 275 22.48 -4.84 18.06
CA VAL A 275 21.53 -4.29 19.04
C VAL A 275 20.75 -5.41 19.69
N MET A 276 20.31 -6.40 18.90
CA MET A 276 19.52 -7.51 19.41
C MET A 276 20.27 -8.42 20.38
N ARG A 277 21.59 -8.51 20.22
CA ARG A 277 22.47 -9.40 20.97
C ARG A 277 23.00 -8.75 22.25
N ASP A 278 23.75 -7.65 22.10
CA ASP A 278 24.64 -7.16 23.15
C ASP A 278 24.44 -5.68 23.50
N LYS A 279 23.85 -4.87 22.60
CA LYS A 279 23.66 -3.42 22.84
C LYS A 279 22.25 -3.04 23.29
N PHE A 280 21.36 -4.01 23.47
CA PHE A 280 19.96 -3.75 23.84
C PHE A 280 19.80 -2.91 25.10
N ASN A 281 20.63 -3.12 26.13
CA ASN A 281 20.55 -2.35 27.38
C ASN A 281 20.81 -0.84 27.16
N ASN A 282 21.57 -0.49 26.12
CA ASN A 282 21.85 0.91 25.79
C ASN A 282 20.67 1.55 25.04
N VAL A 283 19.86 0.75 24.36
CA VAL A 283 18.76 1.19 23.48
C VAL A 283 17.40 1.14 24.17
N LEU A 284 17.14 0.10 24.99
CA LEU A 284 15.90 -0.05 25.75
C LEU A 284 15.99 0.70 27.08
N GLN A 285 15.97 2.03 26.98
CA GLN A 285 15.89 2.90 28.14
C GLN A 285 14.43 3.16 28.52
N ASN A 286 14.25 3.74 29.71
CA ASN A 286 12.94 4.19 30.13
C ASN A 286 12.43 5.25 29.14
N LYS A 287 11.17 5.14 28.71
CA LYS A 287 10.57 6.00 27.68
C LYS A 287 11.28 5.92 26.34
N THR A 288 11.62 4.73 25.85
CA THR A 288 12.09 4.53 24.47
C THR A 288 11.11 3.68 23.65
N ALA A 289 10.88 4.03 22.39
CA ALA A 289 10.12 3.24 21.44
C ALA A 289 11.03 2.83 20.27
N VAL A 290 11.12 1.54 19.97
CA VAL A 290 12.08 0.97 19.02
C VAL A 290 11.34 0.23 17.92
N TYR A 291 11.72 0.46 16.66
CA TYR A 291 11.21 -0.27 15.51
C TYR A 291 12.33 -0.99 14.76
N PHE A 292 12.23 -2.32 14.63
CA PHE A 292 13.08 -3.16 13.76
C PHE A 292 12.31 -3.57 12.50
N GLU A 293 12.74 -3.08 11.34
CA GLU A 293 12.13 -3.42 10.06
C GLU A 293 12.71 -4.71 9.49
N ASP A 294 11.86 -5.74 9.38
CA ASP A 294 12.11 -7.02 8.72
C ASP A 294 13.50 -7.63 9.06
N PRO A 295 13.84 -7.79 10.37
CA PRO A 295 15.19 -8.14 10.81
C PRO A 295 15.71 -9.47 10.24
N TRP A 296 14.80 -10.39 9.94
CA TRP A 296 15.12 -11.74 9.44
C TRP A 296 15.03 -11.87 7.91
N GLY A 297 14.89 -10.75 7.19
CA GLY A 297 14.83 -10.71 5.74
C GLY A 297 13.41 -10.62 5.16
N LYS A 298 13.35 -10.22 3.88
CA LYS A 298 12.10 -10.03 3.11
C LYS A 298 11.68 -11.27 2.35
N THR A 299 12.60 -11.93 1.67
CA THR A 299 12.33 -13.04 0.75
C THR A 299 12.92 -14.34 1.26
N GLU A 300 14.14 -14.26 1.80
CA GLU A 300 14.85 -15.37 2.40
C GLU A 300 15.03 -15.14 3.89
N PHE A 301 15.08 -16.25 4.62
CA PHE A 301 15.30 -16.22 6.06
C PHE A 301 16.80 -16.04 6.32
N GLU A 302 17.17 -14.91 6.88
CA GLU A 302 18.55 -14.54 7.20
C GLU A 302 18.64 -14.24 8.69
N SER A 303 19.21 -15.16 9.47
CA SER A 303 19.44 -14.95 10.89
C SER A 303 20.69 -15.69 11.35
N PRO A 304 21.57 -15.04 12.13
CA PRO A 304 22.57 -15.72 12.92
C PRO A 304 21.91 -16.68 13.93
N GLU A 305 22.57 -17.81 14.21
CA GLU A 305 22.04 -18.82 15.15
C GLU A 305 21.81 -18.27 16.57
N TYR A 306 22.65 -17.34 17.04
CA TYR A 306 22.51 -16.81 18.40
C TYR A 306 21.21 -16.01 18.64
N ILE A 307 20.61 -15.42 17.59
CA ILE A 307 19.38 -14.61 17.70
C ILE A 307 18.20 -15.44 18.24
N PHE A 308 18.19 -16.76 18.01
CA PHE A 308 17.11 -17.66 18.43
C PHE A 308 16.97 -17.76 19.95
N ARG A 309 18.05 -17.56 20.70
CA ARG A 309 18.05 -17.48 22.16
C ARG A 309 17.77 -16.06 22.66
N ASP A 310 18.30 -15.06 21.96
CA ASP A 310 18.31 -13.68 22.45
C ASP A 310 16.93 -13.00 22.37
N ILE A 311 16.01 -13.49 21.53
CA ILE A 311 14.64 -12.95 21.46
C ILE A 311 13.84 -13.18 22.76
N GLY A 312 14.04 -14.29 23.46
CA GLY A 312 13.39 -14.52 24.76
C GLY A 312 13.95 -13.60 25.84
N ASN A 313 15.25 -13.32 25.78
CA ASN A 313 15.88 -12.32 26.64
C ASN A 313 15.32 -10.91 26.38
N LEU A 314 15.05 -10.58 25.11
CA LEU A 314 14.41 -9.31 24.74
C LEU A 314 13.01 -9.18 25.37
N ILE A 315 12.14 -10.18 25.19
CA ILE A 315 10.76 -10.14 25.70
C ILE A 315 10.76 -9.97 27.22
N ASN A 316 11.56 -10.78 27.92
CA ASN A 316 11.72 -10.68 29.38
C ASN A 316 12.19 -9.30 29.82
N LYS A 317 13.15 -8.69 29.14
CA LYS A 317 13.64 -7.33 29.48
C LYS A 317 12.60 -6.26 29.23
N VAL A 318 11.90 -6.32 28.10
CA VAL A 318 10.88 -5.33 27.72
C VAL A 318 9.75 -5.29 28.76
N SER A 319 9.39 -6.44 29.35
CA SER A 319 8.38 -6.49 30.41
C SER A 319 8.71 -5.59 31.62
N GLY A 320 9.99 -5.43 31.97
CA GLY A 320 10.47 -4.69 33.14
C GLY A 320 10.76 -3.20 32.93
N VAL A 321 10.74 -2.71 31.68
CA VAL A 321 11.08 -1.31 31.34
C VAL A 321 9.85 -0.63 30.71
N ASP A 322 9.64 0.67 30.91
CA ASP A 322 8.62 1.42 30.17
C ASP A 322 9.13 1.73 28.75
N THR A 323 9.05 0.72 27.88
CA THR A 323 9.51 0.78 26.49
C THR A 323 8.45 0.19 25.56
N ARG A 324 8.61 0.43 24.25
CA ARG A 324 7.77 -0.16 23.19
C ARG A 324 8.65 -0.70 22.09
N VAL A 325 8.44 -1.94 21.69
CA VAL A 325 9.22 -2.60 20.65
C VAL A 325 8.30 -3.09 19.55
N ILE A 326 8.54 -2.63 18.33
CA ILE A 326 7.81 -3.03 17.13
C ILE A 326 8.79 -3.81 16.27
N ILE A 327 8.41 -5.02 15.85
CA ILE A 327 9.20 -5.83 14.92
C ILE A 327 8.29 -6.20 13.76
N THR A 328 8.67 -5.87 12.52
CA THR A 328 7.91 -6.33 11.35
C THR A 328 8.54 -7.58 10.76
N SER A 329 7.72 -8.44 10.15
CA SER A 329 8.22 -9.52 9.31
C SER A 329 7.18 -9.96 8.29
N ARG A 330 7.60 -10.71 7.28
CA ARG A 330 6.68 -11.52 6.48
C ARG A 330 6.36 -12.80 7.24
N GLU A 331 5.13 -13.29 7.12
CA GLU A 331 4.66 -14.44 7.90
C GLU A 331 5.50 -15.70 7.69
N LYS A 332 5.89 -15.98 6.45
CA LYS A 332 6.78 -17.10 6.11
C LYS A 332 8.14 -17.02 6.78
N ILE A 333 8.71 -15.81 6.85
CA ILE A 333 10.02 -15.56 7.45
C ILE A 333 9.93 -15.73 8.96
N PHE A 334 8.87 -15.19 9.57
CA PHE A 334 8.60 -15.38 10.98
C PHE A 334 8.33 -16.84 11.36
N LYS A 335 7.58 -17.60 10.55
CA LYS A 335 7.38 -19.05 10.77
C LYS A 335 8.71 -19.80 10.76
N LYS A 336 9.61 -19.49 9.82
CA LYS A 336 10.98 -20.07 9.80
C LYS A 336 11.79 -19.69 11.03
N PHE A 337 11.64 -18.45 11.51
CA PHE A 337 12.23 -18.02 12.76
C PHE A 337 11.71 -18.84 13.94
N GLU A 338 10.39 -19.00 14.01
CA GLU A 338 9.71 -19.72 15.08
C GLU A 338 10.05 -21.21 15.10
N GLU A 339 10.15 -21.87 13.94
CA GLU A 339 10.58 -23.28 13.84
C GLU A 339 11.99 -23.51 14.42
N LYS A 340 12.84 -22.47 14.46
CA LYS A 340 14.23 -22.54 14.92
C LYS A 340 14.48 -21.93 16.29
N LYS A 341 13.47 -21.31 16.91
CA LYS A 341 13.63 -20.63 18.20
C LYS A 341 14.01 -21.65 19.28
N GLU A 342 14.96 -21.29 20.15
CA GLU A 342 15.36 -22.15 21.29
C GLU A 342 14.54 -21.86 22.54
N ILE A 343 13.71 -20.81 22.50
CA ILE A 343 12.90 -20.35 23.63
C ILE A 343 11.58 -21.11 23.74
N THR A 344 11.14 -21.36 24.97
CA THR A 344 9.88 -22.04 25.27
C THR A 344 8.65 -21.13 25.12
N GLU A 345 8.85 -19.82 25.10
CA GLU A 345 7.78 -18.83 25.02
C GLU A 345 7.07 -18.86 23.66
N ASP A 346 5.73 -18.79 23.71
CA ASP A 346 4.91 -18.71 22.51
C ASP A 346 4.91 -17.29 21.94
N LEU A 347 5.82 -17.03 20.99
CA LEU A 347 5.91 -15.75 20.31
C LEU A 347 4.61 -15.32 19.61
N TRP A 348 3.72 -16.26 19.25
CA TRP A 348 2.44 -15.91 18.62
C TRP A 348 1.52 -15.12 19.53
N GLN A 349 1.70 -15.19 20.86
CA GLN A 349 0.95 -14.34 21.79
C GLN A 349 1.19 -12.86 21.51
N HIS A 350 2.37 -12.48 21.02
CA HIS A 350 2.80 -11.11 20.70
C HIS A 350 2.58 -10.71 19.24
N VAL A 351 2.00 -11.58 18.41
CA VAL A 351 1.82 -11.34 16.98
C VAL A 351 0.51 -10.62 16.70
N GLU A 352 0.55 -9.65 15.78
CA GLU A 352 -0.64 -9.16 15.07
C GLU A 352 -0.44 -9.24 13.57
N LYS A 353 -1.50 -9.59 12.84
CA LYS A 353 -1.44 -9.85 11.39
C LYS A 353 -2.02 -8.71 10.56
N LEU A 354 -1.31 -8.29 9.52
CA LEU A 354 -1.78 -7.41 8.45
C LEU A 354 -1.81 -8.17 7.13
N LYS A 355 -2.99 -8.59 6.69
CA LYS A 355 -3.18 -9.34 5.43
C LYS A 355 -3.99 -8.56 4.43
N ILE A 356 -3.77 -8.77 3.13
CA ILE A 356 -4.47 -8.02 2.07
C ILE A 356 -6.00 -8.11 2.19
N ASN A 357 -6.53 -9.30 2.47
CA ASN A 357 -7.96 -9.55 2.60
C ASN A 357 -8.58 -9.09 3.94
N ILE A 358 -7.77 -8.82 4.96
CA ILE A 358 -8.23 -8.47 6.31
C ILE A 358 -8.02 -6.98 6.59
N ALA A 359 -6.82 -6.46 6.30
CA ALA A 359 -6.38 -5.14 6.73
C ALA A 359 -7.11 -3.98 6.02
N TYR A 360 -7.36 -4.11 4.71
CA TYR A 360 -7.98 -3.04 3.92
C TYR A 360 -9.09 -3.56 3.02
N SER A 361 -10.26 -2.92 3.09
CA SER A 361 -11.33 -3.12 2.10
C SER A 361 -11.10 -2.23 0.87
N LYS A 362 -11.84 -2.49 -0.22
CA LYS A 362 -11.91 -1.58 -1.38
C LYS A 362 -12.26 -0.15 -0.96
N LYS A 363 -13.15 0.02 0.02
CA LYS A 363 -13.49 1.34 0.59
C LYS A 363 -12.26 2.03 1.20
N ASN A 364 -11.46 1.30 1.97
CA ASN A 364 -10.23 1.85 2.55
C ASN A 364 -9.19 2.20 1.49
N LEU A 365 -9.07 1.39 0.43
CA LEU A 365 -8.18 1.69 -0.70
C LEU A 365 -8.63 2.95 -1.46
N LYS A 366 -9.94 3.15 -1.64
CA LYS A 366 -10.50 4.38 -2.22
C LYS A 366 -10.21 5.60 -1.35
N GLU A 367 -10.42 5.50 -0.03
CA GLU A 367 -10.07 6.57 0.91
C GLU A 367 -8.57 6.91 0.84
N MET A 368 -7.71 5.89 0.72
CA MET A 368 -6.27 6.10 0.56
C MET A 368 -5.96 6.85 -0.73
N MET A 369 -6.57 6.45 -1.85
CA MET A 369 -6.45 7.17 -3.12
C MET A 369 -6.88 8.64 -2.97
N GLU A 370 -8.04 8.90 -2.37
CA GLU A 370 -8.54 10.27 -2.14
C GLU A 370 -7.59 11.12 -1.30
N LYS A 371 -7.01 10.55 -0.23
CA LYS A 371 -5.99 11.23 0.59
C LYS A 371 -4.74 11.57 -0.21
N TYR A 372 -4.27 10.66 -1.05
CA TYR A 372 -3.13 10.91 -1.95
C TYR A 372 -3.45 12.00 -2.98
N LEU A 373 -4.64 11.96 -3.58
CA LEU A 373 -5.08 13.00 -4.53
C LEU A 373 -5.13 14.39 -3.87
N ALA A 374 -5.65 14.47 -2.63
CA ALA A 374 -5.73 15.72 -1.90
C ALA A 374 -4.37 16.34 -1.56
N VAL A 375 -3.33 15.52 -1.39
CA VAL A 375 -1.98 15.95 -1.02
C VAL A 375 -1.09 16.20 -2.23
N PHE A 376 -1.07 15.27 -3.19
CA PHE A 376 -0.11 15.28 -4.30
C PHE A 376 -0.66 15.88 -5.59
N LYS A 377 -1.99 15.99 -5.73
CA LYS A 377 -2.68 16.63 -6.87
C LYS A 377 -2.05 16.32 -8.24
N PRO A 378 -2.00 15.03 -8.65
CA PRO A 378 -1.51 14.70 -9.99
C PRO A 378 -2.33 15.44 -11.06
N ASN A 379 -1.74 15.68 -12.25
CA ASN A 379 -2.36 16.47 -13.32
C ASN A 379 -3.77 16.00 -13.70
N TRP A 380 -4.02 14.69 -13.62
CA TRP A 380 -5.31 14.07 -13.91
C TRP A 380 -6.33 14.11 -12.77
N CYS A 381 -5.97 14.63 -11.58
CA CYS A 381 -6.82 14.65 -10.38
C CYS A 381 -8.17 15.34 -10.60
N GLU A 382 -8.16 16.43 -11.37
CA GLU A 382 -9.36 17.23 -11.70
C GLU A 382 -10.14 16.67 -12.90
N ASN A 383 -9.59 15.67 -13.61
CA ASN A 383 -10.26 15.04 -14.74
C ASN A 383 -11.14 13.87 -14.26
N GLU A 384 -12.45 14.12 -14.15
CA GLU A 384 -13.42 13.13 -13.66
C GLU A 384 -13.45 11.82 -14.48
N LYS A 385 -13.15 11.85 -15.78
CA LYS A 385 -13.08 10.63 -16.61
C LYS A 385 -11.89 9.76 -16.20
N LEU A 386 -10.72 10.37 -16.06
CA LEU A 386 -9.49 9.67 -15.68
C LEU A 386 -9.53 9.20 -14.23
N LYS A 387 -10.09 10.02 -13.34
CA LYS A 387 -10.34 9.67 -11.94
C LYS A 387 -11.24 8.43 -11.84
N LYS A 388 -12.37 8.39 -12.56
CA LYS A 388 -13.25 7.21 -12.63
C LYS A 388 -12.51 5.96 -13.11
N LEU A 389 -11.58 6.09 -14.05
CA LEU A 389 -10.76 4.97 -14.53
C LEU A 389 -9.89 4.38 -13.39
N VAL A 390 -9.26 5.23 -12.58
CA VAL A 390 -8.46 4.80 -11.42
C VAL A 390 -9.33 4.13 -10.36
N PHE A 391 -10.49 4.69 -10.03
CA PHE A 391 -11.41 4.07 -9.07
C PHE A 391 -11.97 2.73 -9.56
N LYS A 392 -12.25 2.61 -10.87
CA LYS A 392 -12.62 1.34 -11.49
C LYS A 392 -11.50 0.30 -11.39
N ALA A 393 -10.23 0.72 -11.48
CA ALA A 393 -9.07 -0.14 -11.27
C ALA A 393 -8.91 -0.62 -9.81
N ILE A 394 -9.46 0.11 -8.83
CA ILE A 394 -9.56 -0.39 -7.44
C ILE A 394 -10.74 -1.37 -7.34
N ASP A 395 -11.87 -1.05 -7.96
CA ASP A 395 -13.09 -1.86 -7.88
C ASP A 395 -12.95 -3.24 -8.53
N ASN A 396 -12.26 -3.32 -9.66
CA ASN A 396 -11.98 -4.58 -10.35
C ASN A 396 -10.77 -5.34 -9.75
N GLY A 397 -10.09 -4.78 -8.74
CA GLY A 397 -8.95 -5.41 -8.08
C GLY A 397 -7.62 -5.31 -8.83
N THR A 398 -7.47 -4.41 -9.81
CA THR A 398 -6.15 -4.13 -10.41
C THR A 398 -5.22 -3.44 -9.41
N LEU A 399 -5.68 -2.37 -8.74
CA LEU A 399 -4.98 -1.66 -7.67
C LEU A 399 -5.45 -2.17 -6.31
N LYS A 400 -4.84 -3.25 -5.84
CA LYS A 400 -5.31 -4.06 -4.71
C LYS A 400 -4.48 -3.92 -3.42
N THR A 401 -3.38 -3.16 -3.44
CA THR A 401 -2.54 -2.94 -2.26
C THR A 401 -2.28 -1.45 -2.02
N PRO A 402 -2.02 -1.03 -0.76
CA PRO A 402 -1.54 0.32 -0.46
C PRO A 402 -0.31 0.72 -1.30
N MET A 403 0.61 -0.22 -1.54
CA MET A 403 1.79 0.04 -2.37
C MET A 403 1.44 0.30 -3.83
N SER A 404 0.49 -0.44 -4.43
CA SER A 404 0.06 -0.20 -5.82
C SER A 404 -0.53 1.21 -6.01
N ILE A 405 -1.27 1.71 -5.01
CA ILE A 405 -1.78 3.09 -5.00
C ILE A 405 -0.62 4.09 -4.94
N LYS A 406 0.32 3.89 -4.01
CA LYS A 406 1.54 4.72 -3.91
C LYS A 406 2.26 4.76 -5.26
N LYS A 407 2.57 3.60 -5.84
CA LYS A 407 3.31 3.48 -7.09
C LYS A 407 2.65 4.23 -8.23
N LEU A 408 1.32 4.17 -8.35
CA LEU A 408 0.60 4.94 -9.35
C LEU A 408 0.81 6.45 -9.17
N ILE A 409 0.66 6.96 -7.95
CA ILE A 409 0.79 8.40 -7.65
C ILE A 409 2.22 8.91 -7.88
N TYR A 410 3.24 8.09 -7.63
CA TYR A 410 4.63 8.44 -7.88
C TYR A 410 5.13 8.07 -9.29
N SER A 411 4.27 7.51 -10.15
CA SER A 411 4.63 7.20 -11.53
C SER A 411 4.53 8.42 -12.43
N ARG A 412 5.09 8.33 -13.65
CA ARG A 412 4.93 9.34 -14.71
C ARG A 412 3.47 9.70 -15.05
N ALA A 413 2.49 8.89 -14.63
CA ALA A 413 1.09 9.26 -14.78
C ALA A 413 0.75 10.53 -14.02
N SER A 414 1.43 10.84 -12.91
CA SER A 414 1.17 12.05 -12.12
C SER A 414 1.35 13.35 -12.93
N GLU A 415 2.25 13.33 -13.92
CA GLU A 415 2.57 14.46 -14.79
C GLU A 415 1.76 14.44 -16.10
N SER A 416 0.95 13.40 -16.34
CA SER A 416 0.24 13.20 -17.59
C SER A 416 -1.28 13.38 -17.45
N ASN A 417 -1.90 13.93 -18.49
CA ASN A 417 -3.36 13.94 -18.68
C ASN A 417 -3.82 12.97 -19.79
N ASN A 418 -2.95 12.06 -20.20
CA ASN A 418 -3.23 11.09 -21.25
C ASN A 418 -3.80 9.78 -20.66
N GLU A 419 -4.93 9.33 -21.20
CA GLU A 419 -5.63 8.12 -20.74
C GLU A 419 -4.79 6.85 -20.92
N ASP A 420 -4.06 6.71 -22.02
CA ASP A 420 -3.28 5.52 -22.33
C ASP A 420 -2.02 5.43 -21.44
N ILE A 421 -1.38 6.57 -21.17
CA ILE A 421 -0.28 6.65 -20.20
C ILE A 421 -0.77 6.24 -18.80
N LEU A 422 -1.95 6.72 -18.40
CA LEU A 422 -2.55 6.38 -17.12
C LEU A 422 -2.87 4.88 -17.02
N LYS A 423 -3.51 4.29 -18.05
CA LYS A 423 -3.78 2.84 -18.11
C LYS A 423 -2.51 2.02 -17.97
N LEU A 424 -1.47 2.37 -18.73
CA LEU A 424 -0.18 1.67 -18.66
C LEU A 424 0.49 1.81 -17.29
N CYS A 425 0.38 2.98 -16.64
CA CYS A 425 0.90 3.17 -15.29
C CYS A 425 0.11 2.40 -14.22
N ILE A 426 -1.21 2.26 -14.39
CA ILE A 426 -2.04 1.40 -13.53
C ILE A 426 -1.61 -0.06 -13.68
N GLU A 427 -1.43 -0.53 -14.91
CA GLU A 427 -0.95 -1.89 -15.20
C GLU A 427 0.43 -2.12 -14.59
N LYS A 428 1.37 -1.18 -14.75
CA LYS A 428 2.71 -1.27 -14.17
C LYS A 428 2.68 -1.29 -12.64
N ALA A 429 1.89 -0.42 -12.02
CA ALA A 429 1.76 -0.39 -10.56
C ALA A 429 1.19 -1.69 -9.99
N ALA A 430 0.26 -2.33 -10.73
CA ALA A 430 -0.26 -3.66 -10.39
C ALA A 430 0.78 -4.76 -10.66
N GLU A 431 1.53 -4.68 -11.75
CA GLU A 431 2.54 -5.66 -12.15
C GLU A 431 3.63 -5.81 -11.09
N GLU A 432 4.13 -4.71 -10.53
CA GLU A 432 5.17 -4.79 -9.51
C GLU A 432 4.69 -5.48 -8.22
N THR A 433 3.39 -5.41 -7.89
CA THR A 433 2.80 -6.23 -6.82
C THR A 433 2.89 -7.72 -7.17
N LYS A 434 2.60 -8.10 -8.42
CA LYS A 434 2.74 -9.49 -8.89
C LYS A 434 4.18 -9.95 -8.81
N ILE A 435 5.14 -9.10 -9.20
CA ILE A 435 6.57 -9.37 -9.10
C ILE A 435 6.94 -9.68 -7.66
N ALA A 436 6.51 -8.86 -6.68
CA ALA A 436 6.85 -9.05 -5.27
C ALA A 436 6.39 -10.43 -4.73
N PHE A 437 5.18 -10.87 -5.09
CA PHE A 437 4.69 -12.21 -4.73
C PHE A 437 5.38 -13.32 -5.52
N GLY A 438 5.65 -13.11 -6.81
CA GLY A 438 6.37 -14.06 -7.64
C GLY A 438 7.79 -14.30 -7.16
N THR A 439 8.49 -13.26 -6.67
CA THR A 439 9.81 -13.39 -6.06
C THR A 439 9.79 -14.29 -4.83
N GLU A 440 8.72 -14.31 -4.02
CA GLU A 440 8.61 -15.23 -2.90
C GLU A 440 8.53 -16.70 -3.36
N ILE A 441 7.81 -16.97 -4.44
CA ILE A 441 7.68 -18.32 -5.00
C ILE A 441 9.00 -18.74 -5.66
N THR A 442 9.70 -17.83 -6.34
CA THR A 442 11.04 -18.07 -6.87
C THR A 442 12.04 -18.36 -5.74
N ALA A 443 11.97 -17.64 -4.61
CA ALA A 443 12.82 -17.90 -3.46
C ALA A 443 12.55 -19.29 -2.84
N MET A 444 11.29 -19.76 -2.83
CA MET A 444 11.00 -21.16 -2.43
C MET A 444 11.69 -22.17 -3.35
N PHE A 445 11.75 -21.88 -4.66
CA PHE A 445 12.43 -22.74 -5.63
C PHE A 445 13.95 -22.76 -5.39
N GLU A 446 14.56 -21.60 -5.20
CA GLU A 446 15.99 -21.45 -4.91
C GLU A 446 16.38 -22.11 -3.58
N ALA A 447 15.50 -22.02 -2.57
CA ALA A 447 15.63 -22.69 -1.28
C ALA A 447 15.31 -24.20 -1.33
N LYS A 448 15.01 -24.76 -2.51
CA LYS A 448 14.69 -26.18 -2.73
C LYS A 448 13.43 -26.67 -1.99
N GLU A 449 12.49 -25.77 -1.68
CA GLU A 449 11.18 -26.07 -1.07
C GLU A 449 10.15 -26.48 -2.13
N TYR A 450 10.52 -27.44 -2.99
CA TYR A 450 9.79 -27.78 -4.20
C TYR A 450 8.39 -28.34 -3.93
N GLU A 451 8.21 -28.99 -2.78
CA GLU A 451 6.93 -29.53 -2.34
C GLU A 451 5.87 -28.43 -2.17
N LYS A 452 6.29 -27.23 -1.73
CA LYS A 452 5.42 -26.07 -1.62
C LYS A 452 4.97 -25.57 -2.99
N ILE A 453 5.84 -25.59 -3.99
CA ILE A 453 5.54 -25.17 -5.35
C ILE A 453 4.56 -26.17 -6.00
N VAL A 454 4.76 -27.47 -5.80
CA VAL A 454 3.81 -28.51 -6.22
C VAL A 454 2.44 -28.26 -5.61
N PHE A 455 2.38 -27.95 -4.31
CA PHE A 455 1.12 -27.63 -3.63
C PHE A 455 0.43 -26.39 -4.24
N LEU A 456 1.16 -25.28 -4.41
CA LEU A 456 0.60 -24.03 -4.97
C LEU A 456 0.21 -24.15 -6.46
N SER A 457 0.75 -25.15 -7.17
CA SER A 457 0.35 -25.42 -8.56
C SER A 457 -1.12 -25.87 -8.67
N PHE A 458 -1.68 -26.54 -7.66
CA PHE A 458 -3.07 -27.00 -7.70
C PHE A 458 -4.09 -25.84 -7.76
N PRO A 459 -4.13 -24.91 -6.80
CA PRO A 459 -5.06 -23.78 -6.84
C PRO A 459 -4.76 -22.81 -8.00
N TYR A 460 -3.54 -22.84 -8.55
CA TYR A 460 -3.19 -22.10 -9.76
C TYR A 460 -3.79 -22.72 -11.03
N ILE A 461 -3.76 -24.04 -11.15
CA ILE A 461 -4.37 -24.77 -12.27
C ILE A 461 -5.89 -24.68 -12.19
N SER A 462 -6.46 -24.94 -11.01
CA SER A 462 -7.91 -24.86 -10.78
C SER A 462 -8.30 -24.79 -9.32
N ASP A 463 -9.26 -23.92 -9.02
CA ASP A 463 -9.96 -23.86 -7.74
C ASP A 463 -11.09 -24.90 -7.59
N TYR A 464 -11.36 -25.69 -8.63
CA TYR A 464 -12.41 -26.71 -8.63
C TYR A 464 -11.93 -28.08 -8.13
N PHE A 465 -10.63 -28.28 -7.94
CA PHE A 465 -10.10 -29.54 -7.46
C PHE A 465 -10.56 -29.80 -6.01
N ASN A 466 -11.19 -30.97 -5.80
CA ASN A 466 -11.50 -31.48 -4.48
C ASN A 466 -10.19 -31.75 -3.70
N LEU A 467 -10.16 -31.38 -2.43
CA LEU A 467 -9.03 -31.52 -1.51
C LEU A 467 -8.49 -32.96 -1.43
N ASP A 468 -9.35 -33.99 -1.48
CA ASP A 468 -8.92 -35.39 -1.48
C ASP A 468 -8.18 -35.76 -2.77
N PHE A 469 -8.65 -35.26 -3.91
CA PHE A 469 -7.97 -35.41 -5.19
C PHE A 469 -6.59 -34.73 -5.16
N ILE A 470 -6.52 -33.51 -4.61
CA ILE A 470 -5.26 -32.77 -4.45
C ILE A 470 -4.30 -33.56 -3.57
N LYS A 471 -4.74 -34.00 -2.38
CA LYS A 471 -3.91 -34.75 -1.42
C LYS A 471 -3.32 -36.02 -2.04
N LYS A 472 -4.13 -36.79 -2.76
CA LYS A 472 -3.68 -38.00 -3.47
C LYS A 472 -2.66 -37.65 -4.56
N SER A 473 -3.02 -36.69 -5.43
CA SER A 473 -2.17 -36.30 -6.57
C SER A 473 -0.86 -35.66 -6.13
N TYR A 474 -0.87 -34.87 -5.07
CA TYR A 474 0.32 -34.29 -4.46
C TYR A 474 1.34 -35.37 -4.09
N GLY A 475 0.91 -36.43 -3.41
CA GLY A 475 1.78 -37.55 -3.04
C GLY A 475 2.32 -38.33 -4.25
N ASP A 476 1.49 -38.54 -5.28
CA ASP A 476 1.91 -39.21 -6.52
C ASP A 476 2.99 -38.40 -7.26
N ILE A 477 2.76 -37.09 -7.40
CA ILE A 477 3.65 -36.17 -8.12
C ILE A 477 5.00 -36.06 -7.42
N LEU A 478 5.03 -35.93 -6.09
CA LEU A 478 6.29 -35.88 -5.34
C LEU A 478 7.15 -37.14 -5.53
N LYS A 479 6.53 -38.33 -5.65
CA LYS A 479 7.27 -39.58 -5.93
C LYS A 479 7.91 -39.57 -7.32
N VAL A 480 7.18 -39.10 -8.33
CA VAL A 480 7.69 -39.01 -9.71
C VAL A 480 8.83 -38.00 -9.79
N LEU A 481 8.63 -36.83 -9.19
CA LEU A 481 9.62 -35.76 -9.13
C LEU A 481 10.91 -36.21 -8.42
N ASN A 482 10.80 -36.94 -7.31
CA ASN A 482 11.99 -37.51 -6.66
C ASN A 482 12.76 -38.45 -7.59
N LYS A 483 12.07 -39.41 -8.21
CA LYS A 483 12.68 -40.40 -9.11
C LYS A 483 13.41 -39.75 -10.30
N ASN A 484 12.87 -38.67 -10.85
CA ASN A 484 13.37 -38.05 -12.06
C ASN A 484 14.41 -36.93 -11.82
N TYR A 485 14.44 -36.32 -10.64
CA TYR A 485 15.26 -35.13 -10.37
C TYR A 485 16.06 -35.17 -9.07
N GLY A 486 16.10 -36.30 -8.35
CA GLY A 486 16.81 -36.41 -7.07
C GLY A 486 16.24 -35.49 -5.98
N LEU A 487 14.96 -35.16 -6.10
CA LEU A 487 14.20 -34.36 -5.14
C LEU A 487 13.92 -35.22 -3.92
N ASP A 488 14.87 -35.31 -2.98
CA ASP A 488 14.80 -36.15 -1.77
C ASP A 488 13.39 -36.21 -1.17
N SER A 489 12.61 -37.25 -1.51
CA SER A 489 11.25 -37.43 -0.98
C SER A 489 11.23 -37.73 0.51
N ILE A 490 12.41 -37.92 1.11
CA ILE A 490 12.60 -38.14 2.54
C ILE A 490 12.40 -36.82 3.32
N ASN A 491 12.61 -35.65 2.69
CA ASN A 491 12.44 -34.34 3.32
C ASN A 491 11.12 -33.62 2.96
N ALA A 492 10.31 -34.18 2.05
CA ALA A 492 9.07 -33.53 1.63
C ALA A 492 8.05 -33.49 2.79
N LYS A 493 7.65 -32.29 3.21
CA LYS A 493 6.63 -32.08 4.24
C LYS A 493 5.33 -32.80 3.84
N ARG A 494 4.63 -33.39 4.83
CA ARG A 494 3.35 -34.07 4.57
C ARG A 494 2.34 -33.05 4.06
N PHE A 495 1.40 -33.48 3.22
CA PHE A 495 0.36 -32.60 2.68
C PHE A 495 -0.34 -31.76 3.76
N GLY A 496 -0.65 -32.36 4.92
CA GLY A 496 -1.28 -31.64 6.03
C GLY A 496 -0.40 -30.54 6.62
N ASP A 497 0.92 -30.72 6.63
CA ASP A 497 1.87 -29.72 7.13
C ASP A 497 1.99 -28.55 6.14
N VAL A 498 2.03 -28.85 4.83
CA VAL A 498 2.06 -27.84 3.78
C VAL A 498 0.73 -27.08 3.69
N LEU A 499 -0.40 -27.77 3.81
CA LEU A 499 -1.71 -27.14 3.88
C LEU A 499 -1.75 -26.19 5.07
N LYS A 500 -1.44 -26.63 6.30
CA LYS A 500 -1.37 -25.77 7.48
C LYS A 500 -0.43 -24.59 7.32
N PHE A 501 0.66 -24.75 6.57
CA PHE A 501 1.61 -23.67 6.31
C PHE A 501 0.98 -22.54 5.48
N PHE A 502 0.15 -22.86 4.49
CA PHE A 502 -0.45 -21.88 3.56
C PHE A 502 -1.91 -21.51 3.89
N GLU A 503 -2.61 -22.34 4.64
CA GLU A 503 -4.04 -22.19 4.91
C GLU A 503 -4.31 -20.88 5.67
N LYS A 504 -5.34 -20.14 5.23
CA LYS A 504 -5.73 -18.81 5.75
C LYS A 504 -4.71 -17.69 5.43
N GLU A 505 -3.70 -17.98 4.62
CA GLU A 505 -2.69 -17.02 4.16
C GLU A 505 -2.72 -16.90 2.65
N GLU A 506 -2.06 -17.82 1.93
CA GLU A 506 -2.03 -17.88 0.48
C GLU A 506 -3.23 -18.63 -0.09
N VAL A 507 -3.74 -19.61 0.66
CA VAL A 507 -4.83 -20.48 0.20
C VAL A 507 -5.95 -20.54 1.24
N GLU A 508 -7.14 -20.83 0.75
CA GLU A 508 -8.31 -21.09 1.59
C GLU A 508 -9.00 -22.39 1.14
N VAL A 509 -9.44 -23.15 2.13
CA VAL A 509 -10.32 -24.29 1.92
C VAL A 509 -11.76 -23.80 2.03
N TYR A 510 -12.57 -24.12 1.03
CA TYR A 510 -13.97 -23.71 0.99
C TYR A 510 -14.88 -24.89 0.62
N LEU A 511 -16.13 -24.81 1.05
CA LEU A 511 -17.16 -25.80 0.73
C LEU A 511 -17.87 -25.43 -0.57
N TYR A 512 -18.02 -26.39 -1.47
CA TYR A 512 -18.85 -26.29 -2.67
C TYR A 512 -19.71 -27.54 -2.78
N GLY A 513 -21.00 -27.41 -2.44
CA GLY A 513 -21.82 -28.58 -2.14
C GLY A 513 -21.24 -29.31 -0.92
N ASP A 514 -21.04 -30.62 -1.05
CA ASP A 514 -20.48 -31.47 0.00
C ASP A 514 -18.96 -31.66 -0.10
N GLU A 515 -18.30 -30.99 -1.05
CA GLU A 515 -16.86 -31.13 -1.29
C GLU A 515 -16.05 -29.97 -0.72
N HIS A 516 -14.91 -30.31 -0.11
CA HIS A 516 -13.89 -29.34 0.25
C HIS A 516 -12.98 -29.07 -0.95
N LYS A 517 -12.79 -27.80 -1.30
CA LYS A 517 -11.98 -27.35 -2.43
C LYS A 517 -10.92 -26.36 -1.98
N LEU A 518 -9.88 -26.19 -2.79
CA LEU A 518 -8.74 -25.32 -2.49
C LEU A 518 -8.64 -24.19 -3.53
N LYS A 519 -8.54 -22.95 -3.08
CA LYS A 519 -8.26 -21.80 -3.94
C LYS A 519 -7.23 -20.87 -3.30
N PHE A 520 -6.65 -19.98 -4.10
CA PHE A 520 -5.90 -18.86 -3.53
C PHE A 520 -6.84 -17.96 -2.74
N SER A 521 -6.42 -17.57 -1.54
CA SER A 521 -7.13 -16.63 -0.67
C SER A 521 -7.25 -15.23 -1.29
N HIS A 522 -6.38 -14.92 -2.26
CA HIS A 522 -6.34 -13.65 -2.94
C HIS A 522 -5.76 -13.79 -4.38
N PRO A 523 -6.31 -13.08 -5.39
CA PRO A 523 -5.84 -13.17 -6.78
C PRO A 523 -4.37 -12.81 -6.99
N SER A 524 -3.77 -11.98 -6.10
CA SER A 524 -2.34 -11.65 -6.17
C SER A 524 -1.42 -12.86 -6.10
N TYR A 525 -1.82 -13.95 -5.41
CA TYR A 525 -0.98 -15.14 -5.33
C TYR A 525 -1.01 -15.93 -6.64
N SER A 526 -2.17 -15.99 -7.32
CA SER A 526 -2.25 -16.56 -8.67
C SER A 526 -1.42 -15.75 -9.66
N ASP A 527 -1.52 -14.42 -9.59
CA ASP A 527 -0.70 -13.52 -10.41
C ASP A 527 0.80 -13.65 -10.11
N GLY A 528 1.17 -13.76 -8.83
CA GLY A 528 2.54 -13.99 -8.40
C GLY A 528 3.06 -15.33 -8.89
N PHE A 529 2.25 -16.39 -8.84
CA PHE A 529 2.62 -17.69 -9.40
C PHE A 529 2.83 -17.62 -10.91
N PHE A 530 1.94 -16.92 -11.64
CA PHE A 530 2.10 -16.63 -13.07
C PHE A 530 3.41 -15.87 -13.38
N HIS A 531 3.83 -14.96 -12.50
CA HIS A 531 5.12 -14.29 -12.63
C HIS A 531 6.29 -15.25 -12.33
N ALA A 532 6.18 -16.07 -11.27
CA ALA A 532 7.22 -17.00 -10.85
C ALA A 532 7.56 -18.06 -11.92
N ILE A 533 6.56 -18.54 -12.67
CA ILE A 533 6.78 -19.47 -13.79
C ILE A 533 7.51 -18.82 -14.99
N ASN A 534 7.84 -17.53 -14.97
CA ASN A 534 8.82 -16.97 -15.91
C ASN A 534 10.25 -17.47 -15.61
N ASN A 535 10.52 -17.93 -14.38
CA ASN A 535 11.76 -18.64 -14.08
C ASN A 535 11.73 -19.99 -14.81
N LYS A 536 12.54 -20.09 -15.86
CA LYS A 536 12.61 -21.26 -16.75
C LYS A 536 12.79 -22.57 -15.98
N ASN A 537 13.64 -22.59 -14.96
CA ASN A 537 13.90 -23.80 -14.17
C ASN A 537 12.70 -24.21 -13.31
N LEU A 538 11.99 -23.26 -12.70
CA LEU A 538 10.78 -23.54 -11.94
C LEU A 538 9.69 -24.10 -12.87
N CYS A 539 9.51 -23.44 -14.01
CA CYS A 539 8.52 -23.79 -15.01
C CYS A 539 8.77 -25.18 -15.62
N GLU A 540 10.00 -25.44 -16.07
CA GLU A 540 10.40 -26.71 -16.68
C GLU A 540 10.38 -27.87 -15.69
N ASN A 541 11.00 -27.67 -14.52
CA ASN A 541 11.31 -28.80 -13.64
C ASN A 541 10.18 -29.13 -12.66
N ILE A 542 9.36 -28.16 -12.27
CA ILE A 542 8.30 -28.38 -11.27
C ILE A 542 6.92 -28.23 -11.90
N PHE A 543 6.55 -27.02 -12.35
CA PHE A 543 5.18 -26.76 -12.80
C PHE A 543 4.81 -27.57 -14.04
N GLY A 544 5.69 -27.66 -15.03
CA GLY A 544 5.50 -28.47 -16.23
C GLY A 544 5.30 -29.96 -15.91
N ASN A 545 6.04 -30.49 -14.94
CA ASN A 545 5.87 -31.87 -14.50
C ASN A 545 4.57 -32.09 -13.72
N VAL A 546 4.13 -31.13 -12.91
CA VAL A 546 2.79 -31.16 -12.31
C VAL A 546 1.72 -31.26 -13.39
N LEU A 547 1.80 -30.43 -14.44
CA LEU A 547 0.86 -30.47 -15.57
C LEU A 547 0.87 -31.83 -16.28
N LYS A 548 2.06 -32.38 -16.57
CA LYS A 548 2.19 -33.71 -17.21
C LYS A 548 1.57 -34.83 -16.38
N GLU A 549 1.82 -34.85 -15.07
CA GLU A 549 1.26 -35.89 -14.21
C GLU A 549 -0.26 -35.73 -14.03
N LEU A 550 -0.77 -34.51 -13.94
CA LEU A 550 -2.21 -34.26 -13.90
C LEU A 550 -2.90 -34.57 -15.24
N ALA A 551 -2.25 -34.35 -16.38
CA ALA A 551 -2.78 -34.67 -17.72
C ALA A 551 -3.09 -36.17 -17.90
N LYS A 552 -2.46 -37.04 -17.11
CA LYS A 552 -2.73 -38.48 -17.10
C LYS A 552 -4.05 -38.83 -16.41
N LYS A 553 -4.63 -37.92 -15.63
CA LYS A 553 -5.88 -38.12 -14.87
C LYS A 553 -7.03 -37.45 -15.59
N ASP A 554 -8.04 -38.22 -16.00
CA ASP A 554 -9.19 -37.69 -16.77
C ASP A 554 -9.90 -36.54 -16.04
N SER A 555 -10.07 -36.66 -14.71
CA SER A 555 -10.70 -35.61 -13.88
C SER A 555 -9.94 -34.28 -13.84
N ALA A 556 -8.67 -34.24 -14.26
CA ALA A 556 -7.85 -33.03 -14.30
C ALA A 556 -7.60 -32.52 -15.72
N ALA A 557 -7.89 -33.32 -16.75
CA ALA A 557 -7.49 -33.07 -18.11
C ALA A 557 -7.99 -31.72 -18.67
N TRP A 558 -9.26 -31.38 -18.40
CA TRP A 558 -9.83 -30.08 -18.78
C TRP A 558 -9.06 -28.90 -18.18
N TYR A 559 -8.79 -28.98 -16.87
CA TYR A 559 -8.10 -27.92 -16.14
C TYR A 559 -6.64 -27.77 -16.59
N VAL A 560 -5.97 -28.88 -16.89
CA VAL A 560 -4.62 -28.88 -17.46
C VAL A 560 -4.62 -28.23 -18.83
N ALA A 561 -5.55 -28.57 -19.72
CA ALA A 561 -5.66 -27.93 -21.04
C ALA A 561 -5.82 -26.41 -20.94
N ARG A 562 -6.70 -25.95 -20.05
CA ARG A 562 -6.87 -24.52 -19.75
C ARG A 562 -5.58 -23.89 -19.23
N ALA A 563 -4.91 -24.51 -18.27
CA ALA A 563 -3.67 -24.00 -17.70
C ALA A 563 -2.54 -23.91 -18.74
N VAL A 564 -2.45 -24.89 -19.64
CA VAL A 564 -1.46 -24.91 -20.74
C VAL A 564 -1.76 -23.78 -21.73
N ALA A 565 -3.00 -23.65 -22.20
CA ALA A 565 -3.37 -22.59 -23.16
C ALA A 565 -3.15 -21.18 -22.60
N ASN A 566 -3.48 -20.96 -21.32
CA ASN A 566 -3.29 -19.66 -20.67
C ASN A 566 -1.80 -19.26 -20.51
N ASN A 567 -0.90 -20.24 -20.51
CA ASN A 567 0.54 -20.04 -20.27
C ASN A 567 1.39 -20.46 -21.48
N PHE A 568 0.77 -20.65 -22.65
CA PHE A 568 1.38 -21.36 -23.77
C PHE A 568 2.78 -20.88 -24.12
N GLU A 569 2.98 -19.57 -24.31
CA GLU A 569 4.28 -18.99 -24.66
C GLU A 569 5.40 -19.18 -23.61
N LYS A 570 5.05 -19.44 -22.36
CA LYS A 570 6.01 -19.63 -21.26
C LYS A 570 6.39 -21.09 -21.05
N LEU A 571 5.55 -22.00 -21.55
CA LEU A 571 5.69 -23.42 -21.28
C LEU A 571 6.69 -24.08 -22.25
N PRO A 572 7.45 -25.09 -21.80
CA PRO A 572 8.34 -25.86 -22.67
C PRO A 572 7.56 -26.66 -23.71
N ASP A 573 8.17 -26.95 -24.86
CA ASP A 573 7.53 -27.60 -26.02
C ASP A 573 6.80 -28.89 -25.67
N ASP A 574 7.39 -29.74 -24.84
CA ASP A 574 6.80 -31.00 -24.42
C ASP A 574 5.58 -30.81 -23.51
N VAL A 575 5.51 -29.74 -22.71
CA VAL A 575 4.32 -29.36 -21.95
C VAL A 575 3.26 -28.71 -22.86
N ARG A 576 3.68 -27.90 -23.85
CA ARG A 576 2.76 -27.34 -24.86
C ARG A 576 2.08 -28.43 -25.67
N ASN A 577 2.81 -29.50 -25.97
CA ASN A 577 2.32 -30.68 -26.67
C ASN A 577 1.20 -31.42 -25.92
N LEU A 578 1.03 -31.20 -24.62
CA LEU A 578 -0.10 -31.75 -23.86
C LEU A 578 -1.44 -31.34 -24.45
N LEU A 579 -1.59 -30.16 -25.10
CA LEU A 579 -2.84 -29.80 -25.78
C LEU A 579 -3.20 -30.79 -26.89
N PHE A 580 -2.22 -31.21 -27.68
CA PHE A 580 -2.44 -32.19 -28.75
C PHE A 580 -2.67 -33.61 -28.20
N GLU A 581 -2.00 -33.97 -27.10
CA GLU A 581 -2.22 -35.26 -26.43
C GLU A 581 -3.62 -35.35 -25.81
N LEU A 582 -4.04 -34.30 -25.12
CA LEU A 582 -5.36 -34.21 -24.50
C LEU A 582 -6.47 -34.14 -25.54
N ALA A 583 -6.27 -33.48 -26.68
CA ALA A 583 -7.26 -33.44 -27.77
C ALA A 583 -7.59 -34.82 -28.36
N LYS A 584 -6.70 -35.80 -28.19
CA LYS A 584 -6.92 -37.18 -28.62
C LYS A 584 -7.81 -37.97 -27.64
N LYS A 585 -7.94 -37.51 -26.38
CA LYS A 585 -8.78 -38.15 -25.37
C LYS A 585 -10.18 -37.55 -25.42
N ASP A 586 -11.20 -38.38 -25.62
CA ASP A 586 -12.58 -37.90 -25.70
C ASP A 586 -13.03 -37.17 -24.43
N SER A 587 -12.57 -37.64 -23.25
CA SER A 587 -12.82 -37.01 -21.94
C SER A 587 -12.24 -35.60 -21.78
N ALA A 588 -11.28 -35.19 -22.62
CA ALA A 588 -10.55 -33.94 -22.51
C ALA A 588 -10.69 -33.03 -23.74
N ALA A 589 -11.12 -33.59 -24.88
CA ALA A 589 -11.17 -32.92 -26.17
C ALA A 589 -12.03 -31.65 -26.16
N GLY A 590 -13.24 -31.72 -25.56
CA GLY A 590 -14.09 -30.54 -25.36
C GLY A 590 -13.44 -29.47 -24.47
N GLY A 591 -12.70 -29.92 -23.47
CA GLY A 591 -11.91 -29.05 -22.63
C GLY A 591 -10.77 -28.31 -23.36
N VAL A 592 -10.08 -29.00 -24.28
CA VAL A 592 -9.07 -28.41 -25.15
C VAL A 592 -9.69 -27.40 -26.11
N ALA A 593 -10.83 -27.74 -26.73
CA ALA A 593 -11.54 -26.82 -27.61
C ALA A 593 -11.89 -25.50 -26.90
N GLN A 594 -12.45 -25.59 -25.69
CA GLN A 594 -12.78 -24.41 -24.89
C GLN A 594 -11.53 -23.60 -24.50
N ALA A 595 -10.42 -24.26 -24.14
CA ALA A 595 -9.16 -23.60 -23.80
C ALA A 595 -8.57 -22.82 -24.99
N ILE A 596 -8.65 -23.40 -26.21
CA ILE A 596 -8.20 -22.76 -27.44
C ILE A 596 -9.05 -21.54 -27.75
N VAL A 597 -10.38 -21.66 -27.75
CA VAL A 597 -11.29 -20.54 -28.06
C VAL A 597 -11.07 -19.36 -27.12
N ASN A 598 -10.94 -19.61 -25.81
CA ASN A 598 -10.72 -18.56 -24.82
C ASN A 598 -9.37 -17.82 -25.00
N ASN A 599 -8.40 -18.43 -25.69
CA ASN A 599 -7.07 -17.88 -25.92
C ASN A 599 -6.73 -17.71 -27.41
N PHE A 600 -7.72 -17.75 -28.31
CA PHE A 600 -7.50 -17.97 -29.74
C PHE A 600 -6.48 -17.02 -30.35
N ASN A 601 -6.58 -15.72 -30.06
CA ASN A 601 -5.69 -14.69 -30.60
C ASN A 601 -4.26 -14.73 -30.03
N LYS A 602 -4.00 -15.50 -28.96
CA LYS A 602 -2.69 -15.62 -28.30
C LYS A 602 -1.96 -16.92 -28.63
N LEU A 603 -2.61 -17.84 -29.34
CA LEU A 603 -2.06 -19.16 -29.64
C LEU A 603 -1.52 -19.22 -31.08
N PRO A 604 -0.47 -20.00 -31.33
CA PRO A 604 0.07 -20.19 -32.67
C PRO A 604 -0.92 -20.94 -33.57
N GLU A 605 -0.72 -20.79 -34.88
CA GLU A 605 -1.67 -21.25 -35.90
C GLU A 605 -1.95 -22.76 -35.85
N ASP A 606 -0.94 -23.58 -35.59
CA ASP A 606 -1.05 -25.03 -35.46
C ASP A 606 -1.99 -25.45 -34.31
N VAL A 607 -1.92 -24.74 -33.17
CA VAL A 607 -2.82 -24.95 -32.04
C VAL A 607 -4.22 -24.41 -32.33
N ARG A 608 -4.34 -23.28 -33.03
CA ARG A 608 -5.66 -22.76 -33.47
C ARG A 608 -6.34 -23.72 -34.44
N ASN A 609 -5.57 -24.34 -35.34
CA ASN A 609 -6.05 -25.34 -36.29
C ASN A 609 -6.54 -26.62 -35.61
N LEU A 610 -6.12 -26.90 -34.37
CA LEU A 610 -6.64 -28.00 -33.57
C LEU A 610 -8.14 -27.82 -33.26
N LEU A 611 -8.63 -26.57 -33.12
CA LEU A 611 -10.05 -26.29 -32.87
C LEU A 611 -10.93 -26.81 -34.00
N PHE A 612 -10.54 -26.58 -35.26
CA PHE A 612 -11.29 -27.05 -36.42
C PHE A 612 -11.32 -28.58 -36.48
N LYS A 613 -10.20 -29.25 -36.16
CA LYS A 613 -10.15 -30.72 -36.06
C LYS A 613 -11.05 -31.26 -34.94
N LEU A 614 -11.17 -30.54 -33.83
CA LEU A 614 -12.04 -30.89 -32.72
C LEU A 614 -13.52 -30.68 -33.05
N ALA A 615 -13.85 -29.64 -33.81
CA ALA A 615 -15.22 -29.38 -34.29
C ALA A 615 -15.75 -30.46 -35.26
N GLU A 616 -14.86 -31.26 -35.84
CA GLU A 616 -15.28 -32.41 -36.65
C GLU A 616 -15.72 -33.62 -35.82
N LYS A 617 -15.46 -33.63 -34.50
CA LYS A 617 -15.91 -34.69 -33.60
C LYS A 617 -17.27 -34.37 -33.02
N ASP A 618 -18.25 -35.22 -33.29
CA ASP A 618 -19.62 -35.08 -32.76
C ASP A 618 -19.64 -34.98 -31.23
N SER A 619 -18.81 -35.78 -30.53
CA SER A 619 -18.69 -35.76 -29.05
C SER A 619 -18.12 -34.47 -28.46
N VAL A 620 -17.63 -33.54 -29.30
CA VAL A 620 -17.00 -32.27 -28.89
C VAL A 620 -17.78 -31.07 -29.43
N ALA A 621 -18.81 -31.30 -30.25
CA ALA A 621 -19.54 -30.26 -30.94
C ALA A 621 -20.22 -29.27 -29.98
N GLU A 622 -20.86 -29.75 -28.91
CA GLU A 622 -21.47 -28.92 -27.86
C GLU A 622 -20.45 -27.95 -27.25
N ASP A 623 -19.28 -28.48 -26.87
CA ASP A 623 -18.23 -27.71 -26.21
C ASP A 623 -17.64 -26.63 -27.11
N VAL A 624 -17.43 -26.95 -28.40
CA VAL A 624 -16.98 -25.98 -29.41
C VAL A 624 -18.05 -24.90 -29.59
N ALA A 625 -19.31 -25.29 -29.81
CA ALA A 625 -20.41 -24.35 -30.02
C ALA A 625 -20.55 -23.40 -28.82
N ARG A 626 -20.58 -23.95 -27.60
CA ARG A 626 -20.68 -23.17 -26.37
C ARG A 626 -19.51 -22.22 -26.18
N ALA A 627 -18.29 -22.67 -26.46
CA ALA A 627 -17.11 -21.83 -26.34
C ALA A 627 -17.10 -20.67 -27.35
N VAL A 628 -17.47 -20.95 -28.61
CA VAL A 628 -17.56 -19.95 -29.69
C VAL A 628 -18.67 -18.95 -29.38
N ALA A 629 -19.87 -19.39 -29.02
CA ALA A 629 -20.99 -18.51 -28.69
C ALA A 629 -20.66 -17.56 -27.53
N LYS A 630 -20.01 -18.05 -26.47
CA LYS A 630 -19.61 -17.23 -25.32
C LYS A 630 -18.58 -16.14 -25.66
N ASN A 631 -17.79 -16.34 -26.73
CA ASN A 631 -16.72 -15.43 -27.13
C ASN A 631 -16.93 -14.83 -28.53
N PHE A 632 -18.14 -14.90 -29.07
CA PHE A 632 -18.43 -14.69 -30.49
C PHE A 632 -17.78 -13.40 -31.05
N ASP A 633 -18.02 -12.26 -30.41
CA ASP A 633 -17.51 -10.95 -30.85
C ASP A 633 -15.98 -10.82 -30.84
N LYS A 634 -15.27 -11.69 -30.10
CA LYS A 634 -13.80 -11.64 -29.96
C LYS A 634 -13.07 -12.56 -30.93
N LEU A 635 -13.82 -13.39 -31.65
CA LEU A 635 -13.28 -14.43 -32.53
C LEU A 635 -13.32 -13.98 -33.99
N PRO A 636 -12.35 -14.41 -34.81
CA PRO A 636 -12.39 -14.15 -36.24
C PRO A 636 -13.54 -14.90 -36.93
N GLU A 637 -13.91 -14.42 -38.11
CA GLU A 637 -15.12 -14.85 -38.83
C GLU A 637 -15.16 -16.35 -39.13
N ASP A 638 -14.02 -16.93 -39.52
CA ASP A 638 -13.86 -18.36 -39.77
C ASP A 638 -14.19 -19.23 -38.55
N VAL A 639 -13.83 -18.78 -37.35
CA VAL A 639 -14.16 -19.44 -36.09
C VAL A 639 -15.62 -19.23 -35.71
N ARG A 640 -16.17 -18.02 -35.91
CA ARG A 640 -17.61 -17.75 -35.69
C ARG A 640 -18.48 -18.63 -36.60
N ASN A 641 -18.03 -18.84 -37.84
CA ASN A 641 -18.69 -19.70 -38.82
C ASN A 641 -18.71 -21.18 -38.42
N LEU A 642 -17.93 -21.61 -37.41
CA LEU A 642 -18.07 -22.95 -36.84
C LEU A 642 -19.47 -23.18 -36.24
N LEU A 643 -20.13 -22.16 -35.69
CA LEU A 643 -21.48 -22.33 -35.13
C LEU A 643 -22.48 -22.77 -36.20
N PHE A 644 -22.46 -22.11 -37.37
CA PHE A 644 -23.33 -22.46 -38.50
C PHE A 644 -22.98 -23.85 -39.04
N LYS A 645 -21.69 -24.16 -39.22
CA LYS A 645 -21.25 -25.49 -39.68
C LYS A 645 -21.65 -26.62 -38.74
N LEU A 646 -21.61 -26.37 -37.42
CA LEU A 646 -22.05 -27.35 -36.43
C LEU A 646 -23.58 -27.49 -36.40
N ALA A 647 -24.33 -26.39 -36.59
CA ALA A 647 -25.79 -26.43 -36.68
C ALA A 647 -26.28 -27.25 -37.89
N GLU A 648 -25.55 -27.21 -39.00
CA GLU A 648 -25.83 -28.00 -40.20
C GLU A 648 -25.68 -29.51 -39.96
N LYS A 649 -24.88 -29.95 -38.99
CA LYS A 649 -24.71 -31.37 -38.66
C LYS A 649 -25.86 -31.87 -37.80
N ASP A 650 -26.64 -32.81 -38.32
CA ASP A 650 -27.80 -33.34 -37.59
C ASP A 650 -27.45 -33.99 -36.25
N SER A 651 -26.26 -34.60 -36.14
CA SER A 651 -25.73 -35.20 -34.91
C SER A 651 -25.30 -34.18 -33.85
N ALA A 652 -25.07 -32.92 -34.23
CA ALA A 652 -24.65 -31.84 -33.34
C ALA A 652 -25.72 -30.75 -33.14
N ALA A 653 -26.80 -30.79 -33.92
CA ALA A 653 -27.81 -29.73 -33.97
C ALA A 653 -28.43 -29.43 -32.60
N GLY A 654 -28.83 -30.46 -31.84
CA GLY A 654 -29.40 -30.29 -30.49
C GLY A 654 -28.42 -29.66 -29.49
N ASP A 655 -27.16 -30.07 -29.55
CA ASP A 655 -26.09 -29.51 -28.72
C ASP A 655 -25.77 -28.05 -29.07
N VAL A 656 -25.79 -27.71 -30.36
CA VAL A 656 -25.62 -26.33 -30.83
C VAL A 656 -26.80 -25.47 -30.41
N ALA A 657 -28.04 -25.98 -30.48
CA ALA A 657 -29.23 -25.29 -30.00
C ALA A 657 -29.08 -24.95 -28.51
N ARG A 658 -28.73 -25.93 -27.68
CA ARG A 658 -28.50 -25.74 -26.25
C ARG A 658 -27.40 -24.71 -25.97
N ALA A 659 -26.29 -24.78 -26.70
CA ALA A 659 -25.19 -23.84 -26.56
C ALA A 659 -25.57 -22.39 -26.90
N ILE A 660 -26.37 -22.19 -27.95
CA ILE A 660 -26.88 -20.89 -28.39
C ILE A 660 -27.83 -20.34 -27.35
N VAL A 661 -28.82 -21.11 -26.89
CA VAL A 661 -29.80 -20.62 -25.91
C VAL A 661 -29.11 -20.17 -24.62
N TYR A 662 -28.18 -20.96 -24.09
CA TYR A 662 -27.41 -20.57 -22.89
C TYR A 662 -26.52 -19.32 -23.06
N ASN A 663 -26.27 -18.88 -24.29
CA ASN A 663 -25.43 -17.71 -24.57
C ASN A 663 -26.13 -16.70 -25.48
N PHE A 664 -27.46 -16.73 -25.59
CA PHE A 664 -28.20 -15.95 -26.57
C PHE A 664 -27.92 -14.45 -26.43
N GLU A 665 -27.89 -13.94 -25.19
CA GLU A 665 -27.56 -12.54 -24.89
C GLU A 665 -26.13 -12.10 -25.30
N LYS A 666 -25.23 -13.06 -25.57
CA LYS A 666 -23.85 -12.79 -26.01
C LYS A 666 -23.68 -12.89 -27.52
N LEU A 667 -24.73 -13.26 -28.23
CA LEU A 667 -24.76 -13.30 -29.68
C LEU A 667 -25.46 -12.05 -30.21
N PRO A 668 -25.05 -11.54 -31.39
CA PRO A 668 -25.89 -10.62 -32.14
C PRO A 668 -27.29 -11.21 -32.34
N GLU A 669 -28.32 -10.41 -32.11
CA GLU A 669 -29.73 -10.86 -32.13
C GLU A 669 -30.11 -11.53 -33.46
N ASP A 670 -29.61 -11.01 -34.57
CA ASP A 670 -29.80 -11.57 -35.91
C ASP A 670 -29.15 -12.95 -36.06
N VAL A 671 -27.94 -13.13 -35.53
CA VAL A 671 -27.22 -14.41 -35.54
C VAL A 671 -27.94 -15.44 -34.67
N GLY A 672 -28.30 -15.06 -33.43
CA GLY A 672 -29.00 -15.94 -32.50
C GLY A 672 -30.34 -16.40 -33.05
N ASN A 673 -31.17 -15.46 -33.51
CA ASN A 673 -32.49 -15.76 -34.07
C ASN A 673 -32.40 -16.65 -35.32
N LYS A 674 -31.46 -16.34 -36.23
CA LYS A 674 -31.27 -17.13 -37.44
C LYS A 674 -30.92 -18.58 -37.11
N LEU A 675 -29.93 -18.80 -36.25
CA LEU A 675 -29.52 -20.15 -35.88
C LEU A 675 -30.61 -20.92 -35.15
N LEU A 676 -31.35 -20.29 -34.23
CA LEU A 676 -32.47 -20.95 -33.55
C LEU A 676 -33.58 -21.34 -34.51
N PHE A 677 -33.89 -20.49 -35.50
CA PHE A 677 -34.89 -20.80 -36.52
C PHE A 677 -34.45 -21.99 -37.38
N GLU A 678 -33.20 -21.98 -37.86
CA GLU A 678 -32.62 -23.09 -38.63
C GLU A 678 -32.59 -24.40 -37.85
N LEU A 679 -32.34 -24.34 -36.53
CA LEU A 679 -32.32 -25.51 -35.65
C LEU A 679 -33.73 -26.00 -35.28
N ALA A 680 -34.72 -25.11 -35.21
CA ALA A 680 -36.11 -25.48 -34.93
C ALA A 680 -36.74 -26.32 -36.05
N GLU A 681 -36.24 -26.19 -37.28
CA GLU A 681 -36.66 -27.00 -38.42
C GLU A 681 -36.08 -28.42 -38.42
N LYS A 682 -35.15 -28.73 -37.50
CA LYS A 682 -34.53 -30.05 -37.38
C LYS A 682 -35.13 -30.85 -36.24
N ASP A 683 -35.63 -32.05 -36.56
CA ASP A 683 -36.19 -32.98 -35.57
C ASP A 683 -35.24 -33.27 -34.39
N SER A 684 -33.92 -33.29 -34.64
CA SER A 684 -32.89 -33.53 -33.62
C SER A 684 -32.59 -32.35 -32.70
N ALA A 685 -33.12 -31.15 -32.97
CA ALA A 685 -32.86 -29.93 -32.20
C ALA A 685 -34.14 -29.17 -31.81
N ALA A 686 -35.26 -29.40 -32.49
CA ALA A 686 -36.54 -28.74 -32.25
C ALA A 686 -37.02 -28.89 -30.80
N GLY A 687 -36.75 -30.05 -30.18
CA GLY A 687 -37.05 -30.30 -28.76
C GLY A 687 -36.24 -29.40 -27.82
N ASP A 688 -34.91 -29.30 -28.02
CA ASP A 688 -34.04 -28.45 -27.21
C ASP A 688 -34.37 -26.95 -27.43
N VAL A 689 -34.65 -26.54 -28.67
CA VAL A 689 -35.08 -25.17 -28.99
C VAL A 689 -36.41 -24.83 -28.30
N ALA A 690 -37.40 -25.71 -28.36
CA ALA A 690 -38.71 -25.46 -27.75
C ALA A 690 -38.67 -25.50 -26.21
N TRP A 691 -37.91 -26.43 -25.62
CA TRP A 691 -37.80 -26.59 -24.17
C TRP A 691 -37.20 -25.36 -23.50
N GLU A 692 -36.19 -24.75 -24.13
CA GLU A 692 -35.45 -23.63 -23.55
C GLU A 692 -35.98 -22.24 -23.94
N ILE A 693 -36.90 -22.12 -24.92
CA ILE A 693 -37.62 -20.85 -25.24
C ILE A 693 -38.84 -20.62 -24.31
N VAL A 694 -39.39 -21.69 -23.73
CA VAL A 694 -40.60 -21.65 -22.88
C VAL A 694 -40.29 -21.30 -21.40
N TYR A 695 -39.02 -21.33 -21.00
CA TYR A 695 -38.50 -20.88 -19.70
C TYR A 695 -37.68 -19.61 -19.85
#